data_AF-A0A1V5YUM1-F1
#
_entry.id   AF-A0A1V5YUM1-F1
#
_cell.length_a   1.000
_cell.length_b   1.000
_cell.length_c   1.000
_cell.angle_alpha   90.00
_cell.angle_beta   90.00
_cell.angle_gamma   90.00
#
_symmetry.space_group_name_H-M   'P 1'
#
loop_
_entity.id
_entity.type
_entity.pdbx_description
1 polymer ?
#
loop_
_entity_poly.entity_id
_entity_poly.type
_entity_poly.pdbx_seq_one_letter_code
_entity_poly.pdbx_strand_id
1 'polypeptide(L)'
;MGWDYDPDNEFHPLPSFTGSLNGNYFHLRNVNLNRPDMNDVALFYSLKGARIQNLFIDNISVDARTYAGALAVYISSSTVSRCLMSGSVQSLDCAGGMATLISGDSQIQSCILQTNVRVRNELNPVGGSAGGITCFTQDTAFLKCSSAGTIVGKTEAGGLTAHSLASSFSECYAHVTVQASVAGGLAASVKDGSFTDCYARGIASGKTYAAGLIAKTDGMVLNNTDNAEINRCFAAVRTRVDGEGEIAAGLIASSTNTNVTASYWDSERSGNNSSVGGERRTTADMSFPYAANSFVGWDFNAVWASDPDYSKNSGYPWLRNLPPTAVILLGDKYSGGEGTAAKPYQIASVADWQQLCRSQEDWTKHFEIIRDLDFTGVIAVPLGRNYNRIHPDHPVPFFQGTLEGNHKRLINLSMPQAEEEDVALFYHLKNAVIRNLNIEQVHIVSGERAAALAVYLEDSTVINCFVSGTISGDAYAGGIAARIMSQGSLVQRCRADVEIHTTADYATAGGIAALLLDGTVEQCSSAGTIQGKSWSGGLLGNIFSGNIARCTSVAHVTGRSAGGMAGLIDRGTCSTSYAHGRVQGEVAAGFAAETVSSVLNDCYARGQTRGVHCAAGFIARLNNRLNDKADNAQINRCYAAVRLKLTSDNGIAGGLIGENGGAEVITSYWDKEYSGTLISAGGAGRTTTEMTHPHAANTYINWDLNGIWAADENGNMNAGYPWLRNLPRPPQDDENDIEGEEPDVEGEEPGIEGEEPGIEGEEPDVEGEEPGIEGEEPGIEGEEPGIEGEEPGIEGEEPGIEGEGPDVEGEGPDVEGEEPGIEGEEPEVEGEVSINPEKKGCAGCGCASKDLRTSVKDLLGDWLLVALCLSVLFMSTLLRRKV
;
A
#
# COMPACT_ATOMS: atom_id res chain seq x y z
N MET A 1 22.35 44.00 -15.56
CA MET A 1 22.63 42.88 -16.48
C MET A 1 22.50 41.62 -15.65
N GLY A 2 21.70 40.67 -16.13
CA GLY A 2 21.09 39.60 -15.34
C GLY A 2 19.69 39.38 -15.89
N TRP A 3 19.27 38.11 -16.00
CA TRP A 3 18.49 37.64 -17.17
C TRP A 3 19.28 37.96 -18.44
N ASP A 4 20.24 37.10 -18.79
CA ASP A 4 20.81 37.15 -20.14
C ASP A 4 19.82 36.46 -21.10
N TYR A 5 19.63 37.02 -22.29
CA TYR A 5 18.57 36.59 -23.20
C TYR A 5 19.15 35.63 -24.24
N ASP A 6 19.08 34.33 -23.95
CA ASP A 6 19.39 33.29 -24.93
C ASP A 6 18.23 33.15 -25.93
N PRO A 7 18.47 33.20 -27.27
CA PRO A 7 17.43 32.90 -28.26
C PRO A 7 16.80 31.50 -28.11
N ASP A 8 17.51 30.52 -27.54
CA ASP A 8 17.05 29.15 -27.35
C ASP A 8 16.31 28.95 -25.99
N ASN A 9 16.10 30.03 -25.23
CA ASN A 9 15.18 30.12 -24.09
C ASN A 9 15.57 29.24 -22.87
N GLU A 10 16.85 28.92 -22.75
CA GLU A 10 17.47 28.14 -21.65
C GLU A 10 17.62 28.95 -20.35
N PHE A 11 17.54 28.26 -19.20
CA PHE A 11 17.79 28.88 -17.88
C PHE A 11 19.25 28.69 -17.46
N HIS A 12 19.92 29.80 -17.11
CA HIS A 12 21.22 29.80 -16.44
C HIS A 12 21.12 30.38 -15.02
N PRO A 13 21.84 29.82 -14.02
CA PRO A 13 21.91 30.37 -12.67
C PRO A 13 22.34 31.84 -12.65
N LEU A 14 21.72 32.66 -11.79
CA LEU A 14 22.11 34.07 -11.65
C LEU A 14 23.56 34.19 -11.15
N PRO A 15 24.43 34.99 -11.78
CA PRO A 15 25.82 35.13 -11.36
C PRO A 15 25.94 35.76 -9.96
N SER A 16 27.10 35.57 -9.32
CA SER A 16 27.41 35.93 -7.93
C SER A 16 26.73 37.20 -7.42
N PHE A 17 25.64 37.03 -6.67
CA PHE A 17 24.80 38.09 -6.17
C PHE A 17 25.32 38.62 -4.83
N THR A 18 25.46 39.93 -4.74
CA THR A 18 25.98 40.66 -3.56
C THR A 18 24.95 41.64 -2.97
N GLY A 19 23.71 41.60 -3.46
CA GLY A 19 22.66 42.54 -3.11
C GLY A 19 21.76 42.09 -1.96
N SER A 20 20.64 42.79 -1.79
CA SER A 20 19.55 42.39 -0.91
C SER A 20 18.31 42.05 -1.73
N LEU A 21 17.73 40.87 -1.50
CA LEU A 21 16.45 40.43 -2.05
C LEU A 21 15.48 40.21 -0.88
N ASN A 22 14.30 40.81 -0.97
CA ASN A 22 13.19 40.55 -0.05
C ASN A 22 12.01 40.05 -0.88
N GLY A 23 11.66 38.77 -0.74
CA GLY A 23 10.55 38.13 -1.44
C GLY A 23 9.17 38.59 -0.96
N ASN A 24 9.09 39.34 0.15
CA ASN A 24 7.84 39.84 0.75
C ASN A 24 6.75 38.77 0.97
N TYR A 25 7.16 37.52 1.22
CA TYR A 25 6.28 36.33 1.35
C TYR A 25 5.55 35.93 0.06
N PHE A 26 5.99 36.43 -1.10
CA PHE A 26 5.58 35.87 -2.39
C PHE A 26 6.29 34.55 -2.70
N HIS A 27 5.58 33.69 -3.42
CA HIS A 27 6.04 32.36 -3.82
C HIS A 27 6.54 32.35 -5.26
N LEU A 28 7.75 31.83 -5.48
CA LEU A 28 8.18 31.32 -6.79
C LEU A 28 7.67 29.87 -6.88
N ARG A 29 6.94 29.50 -7.94
CA ARG A 29 6.27 28.19 -8.03
C ARG A 29 6.69 27.42 -9.28
N ASN A 30 6.80 26.09 -9.15
CA ASN A 30 7.06 25.17 -10.26
C ASN A 30 8.34 25.50 -11.04
N VAL A 31 9.40 25.88 -10.32
CA VAL A 31 10.69 26.26 -10.92
C VAL A 31 11.41 24.98 -11.35
N ASN A 32 11.65 24.79 -12.65
CA ASN A 32 12.35 23.62 -13.17
C ASN A 32 13.77 24.01 -13.62
N LEU A 33 14.77 23.54 -12.87
CA LEU A 33 16.20 23.72 -13.10
C LEU A 33 16.88 22.38 -13.40
N ASN A 34 16.20 21.44 -14.05
CA ASN A 34 16.79 20.14 -14.36
C ASN A 34 17.80 20.28 -15.52
N ARG A 35 19.09 20.10 -15.19
CA ARG A 35 20.26 20.24 -16.07
C ARG A 35 21.33 19.20 -15.66
N PRO A 36 21.07 17.89 -15.86
CA PRO A 36 21.91 16.80 -15.33
C PRO A 36 23.36 16.80 -15.84
N ASP A 37 23.65 17.50 -16.93
CA ASP A 37 25.00 17.66 -17.51
C ASP A 37 25.79 18.87 -16.97
N MET A 38 25.11 19.86 -16.38
CA MET A 38 25.76 21.05 -15.84
C MET A 38 26.24 20.83 -14.40
N ASN A 39 27.50 21.17 -14.12
CA ASN A 39 28.11 20.97 -12.81
C ASN A 39 27.34 21.67 -11.68
N ASP A 40 27.07 22.97 -11.81
CA ASP A 40 26.67 23.86 -10.71
C ASP A 40 25.27 24.44 -11.00
N VAL A 41 24.22 23.94 -10.34
CA VAL A 41 22.83 24.30 -10.66
C VAL A 41 22.02 24.73 -9.43
N ALA A 42 21.52 25.97 -9.49
CA ALA A 42 20.62 26.59 -8.53
C ALA A 42 19.99 27.87 -9.10
N LEU A 43 19.06 28.50 -8.38
CA LEU A 43 18.51 29.81 -8.75
C LEU A 43 19.60 30.91 -8.83
N PHE A 44 20.56 30.87 -7.90
CA PHE A 44 21.78 31.70 -7.90
C PHE A 44 23.04 30.83 -7.95
N TYR A 45 24.01 31.16 -8.79
CA TYR A 45 25.33 30.53 -8.74
C TYR A 45 25.98 30.73 -7.36
N SER A 46 25.99 31.98 -6.87
CA SER A 46 26.49 32.28 -5.53
C SER A 46 25.80 33.49 -4.90
N LEU A 47 25.71 33.45 -3.56
CA LEU A 47 25.39 34.57 -2.68
C LEU A 47 26.67 34.97 -1.93
N LYS A 48 27.09 36.24 -2.01
CA LYS A 48 28.32 36.73 -1.36
C LYS A 48 28.14 38.10 -0.73
N GLY A 49 28.18 38.19 0.60
CA GLY A 49 27.83 39.42 1.32
C GLY A 49 26.35 39.80 1.18
N ALA A 50 25.50 38.86 0.74
CA ALA A 50 24.15 39.11 0.30
C ALA A 50 23.11 38.93 1.42
N ARG A 51 21.90 39.42 1.19
CA ARG A 51 20.79 39.34 2.14
C ARG A 51 19.50 38.88 1.45
N ILE A 52 19.10 37.63 1.69
CA ILE A 52 17.86 37.04 1.17
C ILE A 52 16.86 36.94 2.32
N GLN A 53 15.67 37.52 2.18
CA GLN A 53 14.62 37.49 3.21
C GLN A 53 13.23 37.19 2.65
N ASN A 54 12.38 36.53 3.44
CA ASN A 54 10.95 36.37 3.16
C ASN A 54 10.64 35.78 1.76
N LEU A 55 11.48 34.85 1.27
CA LEU A 55 11.36 34.26 -0.07
C LEU A 55 10.84 32.83 0.06
N PHE A 56 9.71 32.55 -0.60
CA PHE A 56 9.13 31.22 -0.65
C PHE A 56 9.31 30.62 -2.05
N ILE A 57 9.68 29.34 -2.12
CA ILE A 57 9.93 28.59 -3.37
C ILE A 57 9.18 27.27 -3.27
N ASP A 58 8.03 27.16 -3.95
CA ASP A 58 7.18 25.97 -3.92
C ASP A 58 7.44 25.08 -5.13
N ASN A 59 7.59 23.78 -4.90
CA ASN A 59 7.74 22.77 -5.96
C ASN A 59 8.87 23.13 -6.97
N ILE A 60 10.06 23.41 -6.46
CA ILE A 60 11.27 23.51 -7.29
C ILE A 60 11.82 22.12 -7.59
N SER A 61 12.24 21.89 -8.84
CA SER A 61 12.99 20.70 -9.24
C SER A 61 14.37 21.14 -9.72
N VAL A 62 15.43 20.55 -9.17
CA VAL A 62 16.82 20.79 -9.58
C VAL A 62 17.50 19.45 -9.83
N ASP A 63 18.14 19.31 -10.99
CA ASP A 63 19.07 18.22 -11.30
C ASP A 63 20.37 18.85 -11.80
N ALA A 64 21.48 18.48 -11.18
CA ALA A 64 22.82 18.89 -11.57
C ALA A 64 23.68 17.66 -11.88
N ARG A 65 24.82 17.91 -12.53
CA ARG A 65 25.88 16.93 -12.59
C ARG A 65 26.58 16.80 -11.23
N THR A 66 27.02 17.91 -10.63
CA THR A 66 27.94 17.85 -9.47
C THR A 66 27.33 18.45 -8.21
N TYR A 67 26.88 19.70 -8.27
CA TYR A 67 26.50 20.54 -7.15
C TYR A 67 25.11 21.14 -7.37
N ALA A 68 24.14 20.76 -6.53
CA ALA A 68 22.75 21.19 -6.63
C ALA A 68 22.26 21.89 -5.35
N GLY A 69 21.50 22.98 -5.53
CA GLY A 69 20.78 23.66 -4.45
C GLY A 69 19.54 24.40 -4.95
N ALA A 70 18.50 24.51 -4.11
CA ALA A 70 17.27 25.23 -4.51
C ALA A 70 17.50 26.75 -4.65
N LEU A 71 18.18 27.37 -3.68
CA LEU A 71 18.43 28.80 -3.66
C LEU A 71 19.77 29.15 -4.31
N ALA A 72 20.85 28.52 -3.90
CA ALA A 72 22.17 28.85 -4.41
C ALA A 72 23.12 27.64 -4.43
N VAL A 73 24.18 27.66 -5.25
CA VAL A 73 25.24 26.63 -5.11
C VAL A 73 26.17 26.98 -3.93
N TYR A 74 26.63 28.24 -3.88
CA TYR A 74 27.56 28.72 -2.84
C TYR A 74 27.02 29.94 -2.08
N ILE A 75 26.86 29.84 -0.76
CA ILE A 75 26.49 30.95 0.13
C ILE A 75 27.70 31.34 0.99
N SER A 76 28.14 32.60 0.93
CA SER A 76 29.32 33.10 1.65
C SER A 76 29.07 34.46 2.30
N SER A 77 29.42 34.60 3.58
CA SER A 77 29.24 35.84 4.39
C SER A 77 27.86 36.49 4.22
N SER A 78 26.81 35.69 4.11
CA SER A 78 25.47 36.13 3.68
C SER A 78 24.40 35.80 4.72
N THR A 79 23.33 36.59 4.74
CA THR A 79 22.16 36.34 5.60
C THR A 79 21.00 35.79 4.76
N VAL A 80 20.55 34.57 5.03
CA VAL A 80 19.30 34.01 4.47
C VAL A 80 18.30 33.85 5.62
N SER A 81 17.09 34.41 5.50
CA SER A 81 16.18 34.42 6.64
C SER A 81 14.68 34.42 6.30
N ARG A 82 13.87 33.69 7.09
CA ARG A 82 12.43 33.50 6.86
C ARG A 82 12.11 33.04 5.42
N CYS A 83 12.90 32.09 4.91
CA CYS A 83 12.71 31.51 3.60
C CYS A 83 12.12 30.10 3.72
N LEU A 84 11.28 29.70 2.76
CA LEU A 84 10.66 28.37 2.67
C LEU A 84 10.97 27.78 1.30
N MET A 85 11.34 26.52 1.23
CA MET A 85 11.62 25.84 -0.05
C MET A 85 11.05 24.42 -0.02
N SER A 86 10.38 23.98 -1.08
CA SER A 86 9.83 22.62 -1.21
C SER A 86 10.02 22.06 -2.62
N GLY A 87 10.17 20.73 -2.75
CA GLY A 87 10.36 20.06 -4.04
C GLY A 87 11.50 19.03 -4.03
N SER A 88 12.28 18.96 -5.12
CA SER A 88 13.38 18.00 -5.31
C SER A 88 14.70 18.68 -5.72
N VAL A 89 15.82 18.17 -5.17
CA VAL A 89 17.18 18.61 -5.49
C VAL A 89 18.09 17.39 -5.65
N GLN A 90 18.69 17.18 -6.82
CA GLN A 90 19.55 16.02 -7.09
C GLN A 90 20.85 16.33 -7.83
N SER A 91 21.90 15.56 -7.57
CA SER A 91 23.21 15.63 -8.25
C SER A 91 23.97 14.29 -8.19
N LEU A 92 25.17 14.16 -8.75
CA LEU A 92 25.99 12.94 -8.63
C LEU A 92 26.98 12.95 -7.47
N ASP A 93 27.31 14.13 -6.94
CA ASP A 93 28.24 14.31 -5.83
C ASP A 93 27.55 15.01 -4.63
N CYS A 94 27.49 16.34 -4.59
CA CYS A 94 27.01 17.06 -3.41
C CYS A 94 25.67 17.78 -3.67
N ALA A 95 24.67 17.56 -2.81
CA ALA A 95 23.34 18.14 -2.93
C ALA A 95 22.86 18.73 -1.60
N GLY A 96 22.23 19.91 -1.63
CA GLY A 96 21.69 20.56 -0.44
C GLY A 96 20.33 21.21 -0.67
N GLY A 97 19.37 20.99 0.24
CA GLY A 97 17.98 21.48 0.08
C GLY A 97 17.85 22.99 -0.08
N MET A 98 18.78 23.77 0.49
CA MET A 98 18.94 25.21 0.20
C MET A 98 20.14 25.48 -0.72
N ALA A 99 21.31 24.93 -0.38
CA ALA A 99 22.56 25.19 -1.10
C ALA A 99 23.60 24.09 -0.91
N THR A 100 24.61 23.99 -1.79
CA THR A 100 25.65 22.96 -1.66
C THR A 100 26.66 23.28 -0.57
N LEU A 101 27.09 24.55 -0.49
CA LEU A 101 28.06 25.05 0.49
C LEU A 101 27.58 26.35 1.14
N ILE A 102 27.64 26.42 2.46
CA ILE A 102 27.42 27.65 3.24
C ILE A 102 28.66 27.96 4.08
N SER A 103 29.21 29.17 4.01
CA SER A 103 30.50 29.50 4.64
C SER A 103 30.69 30.94 5.13
N GLY A 104 31.69 31.12 5.99
CA GLY A 104 32.39 32.39 6.25
C GLY A 104 31.51 33.48 6.90
N ASP A 105 31.12 33.25 8.15
CA ASP A 105 30.22 34.10 8.96
C ASP A 105 28.80 34.24 8.39
N SER A 106 28.33 33.25 7.62
CA SER A 106 26.96 33.22 7.11
C SER A 106 25.93 32.97 8.22
N GLN A 107 24.73 33.53 8.05
CA GLN A 107 23.63 33.43 9.01
C GLN A 107 22.36 32.92 8.33
N ILE A 108 21.91 31.72 8.68
CA ILE A 108 20.72 31.08 8.14
C ILE A 108 19.67 31.03 9.26
N GLN A 109 18.60 31.82 9.14
CA GLN A 109 17.71 32.14 10.26
C GLN A 109 16.22 31.94 9.96
N SER A 110 15.53 31.09 10.72
CA SER A 110 14.09 30.84 10.54
C SER A 110 13.76 30.31 9.13
N CYS A 111 14.55 29.37 8.61
CA CYS A 111 14.36 28.81 7.27
C CYS A 111 13.76 27.39 7.33
N ILE A 112 12.75 27.13 6.51
CA ILE A 112 12.02 25.84 6.44
C ILE A 112 12.33 25.17 5.09
N LEU A 113 12.83 23.94 5.14
CA LEU A 113 13.09 23.11 3.97
C LEU A 113 12.15 21.90 3.99
N GLN A 114 11.44 21.68 2.89
CA GLN A 114 10.53 20.56 2.63
C GLN A 114 10.93 19.90 1.30
N THR A 115 12.23 19.60 1.17
CA THR A 115 12.89 19.18 -0.06
C THR A 115 13.38 17.75 0.04
N ASN A 116 13.06 16.93 -0.95
CA ASN A 116 13.74 15.65 -1.15
C ASN A 116 15.10 15.90 -1.80
N VAL A 117 16.18 15.45 -1.17
CA VAL A 117 17.56 15.70 -1.60
C VAL A 117 18.22 14.36 -1.93
N ARG A 118 18.70 14.16 -3.16
CA ARG A 118 19.20 12.85 -3.61
C ARG A 118 20.48 12.93 -4.42
N VAL A 119 21.48 12.13 -4.03
CA VAL A 119 22.61 11.81 -4.88
C VAL A 119 22.21 10.65 -5.83
N ARG A 120 22.33 10.86 -7.15
CA ARG A 120 22.06 9.88 -8.21
C ARG A 120 23.16 8.80 -8.24
N ASN A 121 22.80 7.53 -8.47
CA ASN A 121 23.76 6.44 -8.59
C ASN A 121 24.19 6.25 -10.05
N GLU A 122 25.51 6.31 -10.29
CA GLU A 122 26.15 6.05 -11.58
C GLU A 122 27.49 5.32 -11.32
N LEU A 123 28.04 4.67 -12.35
CA LEU A 123 29.04 3.60 -12.25
C LEU A 123 30.45 4.00 -11.76
N ASN A 124 30.74 5.27 -11.45
CA ASN A 124 32.06 5.67 -10.97
C ASN A 124 32.04 6.96 -10.09
N PRO A 125 31.54 6.89 -8.85
CA PRO A 125 31.37 8.07 -8.00
C PRO A 125 32.62 8.42 -7.19
N VAL A 126 33.11 9.65 -7.35
CA VAL A 126 33.95 10.33 -6.34
C VAL A 126 33.02 11.25 -5.56
N GLY A 127 32.98 11.10 -4.22
CA GLY A 127 32.06 11.86 -3.38
C GLY A 127 30.63 11.29 -3.34
N GLY A 128 29.65 12.13 -3.01
CA GLY A 128 28.26 11.71 -2.81
C GLY A 128 27.65 12.07 -1.45
N SER A 129 27.60 13.36 -1.08
CA SER A 129 27.08 13.82 0.22
C SER A 129 25.77 14.63 0.10
N ALA A 130 24.84 14.45 1.04
CA ALA A 130 23.49 15.04 0.97
C ALA A 130 23.03 15.69 2.28
N GLY A 131 22.50 16.92 2.23
CA GLY A 131 21.96 17.60 3.42
C GLY A 131 20.64 18.32 3.17
N GLY A 132 19.71 18.23 4.12
CA GLY A 132 18.39 18.85 3.97
C GLY A 132 18.38 20.38 3.95
N ILE A 133 19.44 21.04 4.42
CA ILE A 133 19.71 22.47 4.17
C ILE A 133 20.97 22.64 3.33
N THR A 134 22.10 22.06 3.73
CA THR A 134 23.35 22.18 2.97
C THR A 134 24.17 20.90 2.97
N CYS A 135 24.92 20.63 1.90
CA CYS A 135 25.85 19.49 1.94
C CYS A 135 27.00 19.77 2.92
N PHE A 136 27.64 20.94 2.80
CA PHE A 136 28.74 21.36 3.67
C PHE A 136 28.45 22.70 4.34
N THR A 137 28.86 22.86 5.59
CA THR A 137 28.87 24.15 6.29
C THR A 137 30.20 24.41 6.99
N GLN A 138 30.68 25.66 6.92
CA GLN A 138 31.83 26.16 7.67
C GLN A 138 31.52 27.54 8.32
N ASP A 139 31.99 27.80 9.53
CA ASP A 139 31.95 29.12 10.19
C ASP A 139 30.57 29.81 10.05
N THR A 140 29.48 29.09 10.32
CA THR A 140 28.11 29.51 9.99
C THR A 140 27.15 29.30 11.16
N ALA A 141 26.18 30.20 11.33
CA ALA A 141 25.15 30.11 12.36
C ALA A 141 23.77 29.78 11.76
N PHE A 142 23.23 28.62 12.15
CA PHE A 142 21.84 28.22 11.89
C PHE A 142 20.99 28.46 13.13
N LEU A 143 19.92 29.24 13.00
CA LEU A 143 19.01 29.58 14.10
C LEU A 143 17.56 29.35 13.66
N LYS A 144 16.79 28.54 14.38
CA LYS A 144 15.36 28.27 14.09
C LYS A 144 15.12 27.66 12.70
N CYS A 145 16.07 26.86 12.22
CA CYS A 145 16.01 26.26 10.88
C CYS A 145 15.54 24.79 10.95
N SER A 146 14.75 24.39 9.96
CA SER A 146 14.09 23.08 9.96
C SER A 146 14.13 22.39 8.61
N SER A 147 14.23 21.07 8.61
CA SER A 147 14.21 20.23 7.42
C SER A 147 13.22 19.07 7.52
N ALA A 148 12.53 18.77 6.43
CA ALA A 148 11.68 17.59 6.29
C ALA A 148 11.72 17.04 4.85
N GLY A 149 11.61 15.72 4.71
CA GLY A 149 11.71 15.02 3.43
C GLY A 149 12.68 13.83 3.48
N THR A 150 12.98 13.27 2.32
CA THR A 150 13.93 12.16 2.17
C THR A 150 15.28 12.68 1.68
N ILE A 151 16.35 12.35 2.41
CA ILE A 151 17.74 12.78 2.16
C ILE A 151 18.59 11.54 1.87
N VAL A 152 19.06 11.37 0.63
CA VAL A 152 19.84 10.20 0.18
C VAL A 152 21.21 10.65 -0.30
N GLY A 153 22.26 10.27 0.42
CA GLY A 153 23.66 10.37 0.03
C GLY A 153 24.26 8.99 -0.29
N LYS A 154 25.50 8.99 -0.78
CA LYS A 154 26.34 7.78 -0.92
C LYS A 154 27.26 7.65 0.30
N THR A 155 28.08 8.67 0.55
CA THR A 155 29.04 8.67 1.67
C THR A 155 28.35 9.10 2.96
N GLU A 156 27.82 10.32 2.98
CA GLU A 156 27.33 10.99 4.18
C GLU A 156 26.00 11.70 3.91
N ALA A 157 25.04 11.54 4.82
CA ALA A 157 23.78 12.24 4.76
C ALA A 157 23.28 12.68 6.14
N GLY A 158 22.69 13.87 6.20
CA GLY A 158 22.11 14.39 7.44
C GLY A 158 20.91 15.29 7.24
N GLY A 159 19.99 15.25 8.20
CA GLY A 159 18.70 15.96 8.12
C GLY A 159 18.83 17.46 7.88
N LEU A 160 19.86 18.11 8.45
CA LEU A 160 20.20 19.51 8.21
C LEU A 160 21.45 19.65 7.32
N THR A 161 22.51 18.89 7.59
CA THR A 161 23.75 18.94 6.82
C THR A 161 24.45 17.59 6.73
N ALA A 162 25.21 17.31 5.66
CA ALA A 162 26.12 16.17 5.69
C ALA A 162 27.34 16.51 6.56
N HIS A 163 28.03 17.61 6.24
CA HIS A 163 29.28 18.02 6.89
C HIS A 163 29.15 19.36 7.61
N SER A 164 29.73 19.48 8.80
CA SER A 164 29.80 20.72 9.57
C SER A 164 31.17 20.95 10.19
N LEU A 165 31.81 22.07 9.85
CA LEU A 165 33.02 22.59 10.47
C LEU A 165 32.72 23.91 11.20
N ALA A 166 33.14 24.06 12.45
CA ALA A 166 33.10 25.35 13.19
C ALA A 166 31.74 26.09 13.14
N SER A 167 30.65 25.35 12.93
CA SER A 167 29.31 25.89 12.70
C SER A 167 28.40 25.61 13.90
N SER A 168 27.43 26.49 14.12
CA SER A 168 26.52 26.42 15.26
C SER A 168 25.07 26.24 14.80
N PHE A 169 24.35 25.36 15.49
CA PHE A 169 22.94 25.06 15.28
C PHE A 169 22.19 25.34 16.58
N SER A 170 21.23 26.26 16.54
CA SER A 170 20.44 26.67 17.70
C SER A 170 18.95 26.67 17.38
N GLU A 171 18.15 26.01 18.21
CA GLU A 171 16.69 25.87 17.99
C GLU A 171 16.37 25.25 16.61
N CYS A 172 17.18 24.31 16.13
CA CYS A 172 17.05 23.67 14.82
C CYS A 172 16.52 22.23 14.91
N TYR A 173 15.78 21.74 13.91
CA TYR A 173 15.28 20.37 13.93
C TYR A 173 15.15 19.72 12.54
N ALA A 174 15.09 18.39 12.51
CA ALA A 174 14.77 17.65 11.29
C ALA A 174 13.72 16.55 11.54
N HIS A 175 12.80 16.38 10.58
CA HIS A 175 11.87 15.26 10.52
C HIS A 175 11.98 14.57 9.16
N VAL A 176 12.90 13.62 9.05
CA VAL A 176 13.48 13.17 7.77
C VAL A 176 13.67 11.65 7.72
N THR A 177 13.73 11.13 6.49
CA THR A 177 14.33 9.81 6.21
C THR A 177 15.71 10.04 5.61
N VAL A 178 16.76 9.61 6.31
CA VAL A 178 18.16 9.78 5.91
C VAL A 178 18.75 8.44 5.48
N GLN A 179 19.46 8.39 4.36
CA GLN A 179 20.14 7.19 3.85
C GLN A 179 21.53 7.55 3.32
N ALA A 180 22.58 6.89 3.80
CA ALA A 180 23.98 6.97 3.29
C ALA A 180 24.85 5.90 3.98
N SER A 181 26.14 5.77 3.65
CA SER A 181 27.05 4.99 4.50
C SER A 181 27.17 5.55 5.92
N VAL A 182 27.08 6.88 6.07
CA VAL A 182 27.13 7.60 7.34
C VAL A 182 25.89 8.49 7.46
N ALA A 183 24.89 8.07 8.23
CA ALA A 183 23.58 8.70 8.30
C ALA A 183 23.27 9.25 9.71
N GLY A 184 22.98 10.55 9.82
CA GLY A 184 22.64 11.19 11.09
C GLY A 184 21.34 11.99 11.04
N GLY A 185 20.53 11.91 12.11
CA GLY A 185 19.23 12.59 12.19
C GLY A 185 19.29 14.11 11.93
N LEU A 186 20.34 14.80 12.38
CA LEU A 186 20.66 16.19 12.02
C LEU A 186 21.89 16.30 11.12
N ALA A 187 22.98 15.60 11.45
CA ALA A 187 24.25 15.72 10.73
C ALA A 187 25.01 14.40 10.59
N ALA A 188 25.66 14.16 9.45
CA ALA A 188 26.51 12.99 9.30
C ALA A 188 27.85 13.18 10.04
N SER A 189 28.58 14.25 9.72
CA SER A 189 29.92 14.51 10.22
C SER A 189 30.03 15.94 10.79
N VAL A 190 30.51 16.05 12.03
CA VAL A 190 30.65 17.33 12.75
C VAL A 190 32.05 17.47 13.33
N LYS A 191 32.66 18.64 13.13
CA LYS A 191 33.95 19.03 13.68
C LYS A 191 33.86 20.46 14.25
N ASP A 192 34.37 20.62 15.46
CA ASP A 192 34.53 21.91 16.16
C ASP A 192 33.24 22.78 16.23
N GLY A 193 32.06 22.15 16.15
CA GLY A 193 30.74 22.82 16.04
C GLY A 193 29.79 22.53 17.21
N SER A 194 28.71 23.31 17.31
CA SER A 194 27.76 23.21 18.43
C SER A 194 26.31 22.99 18.01
N PHE A 195 25.57 22.20 18.79
CA PHE A 195 24.15 21.91 18.66
C PHE A 195 23.47 22.21 19.99
N THR A 196 22.58 23.20 20.01
CA THR A 196 21.94 23.71 21.23
C THR A 196 20.44 23.81 21.06
N ASP A 197 19.66 23.20 21.94
CA ASP A 197 18.20 23.13 21.85
C ASP A 197 17.70 22.59 20.48
N CYS A 198 18.30 21.49 19.99
CA CYS A 198 18.02 20.92 18.67
C CYS A 198 17.45 19.49 18.75
N TYR A 199 16.61 19.06 17.79
CA TYR A 199 16.07 17.69 17.80
C TYR A 199 15.88 17.01 16.44
N ALA A 200 15.95 15.69 16.42
CA ALA A 200 15.69 14.89 15.22
C ALA A 200 14.62 13.83 15.44
N ARG A 201 13.82 13.57 14.39
CA ARG A 201 12.82 12.49 14.29
C ARG A 201 12.80 11.91 12.89
N GLY A 202 12.27 10.69 12.75
CA GLY A 202 12.16 9.98 11.49
C GLY A 202 13.04 8.73 11.45
N ILE A 203 13.83 8.55 10.39
CA ILE A 203 14.65 7.34 10.14
C ILE A 203 16.07 7.76 9.71
N ALA A 204 17.09 7.04 10.16
CA ALA A 204 18.46 7.11 9.63
C ALA A 204 18.97 5.68 9.31
N SER A 205 19.10 5.36 8.02
CA SER A 205 19.74 4.13 7.52
C SER A 205 21.19 4.44 7.19
N GLY A 206 22.10 3.95 8.02
CA GLY A 206 23.52 3.90 7.71
C GLY A 206 23.84 2.67 6.88
N LYS A 207 25.04 2.67 6.29
CA LYS A 207 25.84 1.45 6.28
C LYS A 207 26.70 1.53 7.53
N THR A 208 27.98 1.86 7.40
CA THR A 208 28.98 1.97 8.47
C THR A 208 28.51 2.64 9.76
N TYR A 209 27.74 3.74 9.67
CA TYR A 209 27.25 4.48 10.84
C TYR A 209 25.82 4.99 10.70
N ALA A 210 24.98 4.76 11.71
CA ALA A 210 23.65 5.36 11.84
C ALA A 210 23.43 5.94 13.25
N ALA A 211 23.05 7.22 13.35
CA ALA A 211 22.79 7.82 14.66
C ALA A 211 21.56 8.72 14.70
N GLY A 212 20.88 8.73 15.84
CA GLY A 212 19.66 9.49 16.02
C GLY A 212 19.82 11.02 15.97
N LEU A 213 21.02 11.56 16.24
CA LEU A 213 21.30 13.01 16.09
C LEU A 213 22.49 13.27 15.16
N ILE A 214 23.67 12.75 15.48
CA ILE A 214 24.92 13.02 14.74
C ILE A 214 25.69 11.71 14.54
N ALA A 215 26.01 11.31 13.31
CA ALA A 215 26.66 10.01 13.09
C ALA A 215 28.10 9.98 13.63
N LYS A 216 28.92 10.98 13.27
CA LYS A 216 30.33 11.07 13.64
C LYS A 216 30.71 12.47 14.13
N THR A 217 31.60 12.53 15.13
CA THR A 217 32.26 13.75 15.59
C THR A 217 33.79 13.59 15.60
N ASP A 218 34.49 14.36 14.74
CA ASP A 218 35.95 14.28 14.57
C ASP A 218 36.65 15.52 15.16
N GLY A 219 37.20 15.38 16.37
CA GLY A 219 38.20 16.31 16.89
C GLY A 219 39.60 15.99 16.34
N MET A 220 40.31 17.00 15.83
CA MET A 220 41.70 16.81 15.37
C MET A 220 42.67 16.65 16.55
N VAL A 221 43.33 15.49 16.63
CA VAL A 221 44.48 15.31 17.51
C VAL A 221 45.66 16.10 16.95
N LEU A 222 45.82 17.35 17.43
CA LEU A 222 47.11 18.00 17.75
C LEU A 222 46.85 19.44 18.28
N ASN A 223 46.82 19.58 19.60
CA ASN A 223 47.01 20.85 20.33
C ASN A 223 45.92 21.94 20.21
N ASN A 224 44.63 21.59 20.16
CA ASN A 224 43.56 22.57 20.43
C ASN A 224 42.53 22.05 21.45
N THR A 225 41.80 22.95 22.11
CA THR A 225 40.87 22.68 23.22
C THR A 225 39.41 22.49 22.81
N ASP A 226 39.13 22.58 21.52
CA ASP A 226 37.78 22.81 21.05
C ASP A 226 37.09 21.47 20.76
N ASN A 227 35.89 21.31 21.31
CA ASN A 227 35.10 20.08 21.27
C ASN A 227 33.81 20.33 20.48
N ALA A 228 33.23 19.28 19.88
CA ALA A 228 31.82 19.38 19.50
C ALA A 228 30.96 19.49 20.77
N GLU A 229 30.03 20.45 20.81
CA GLU A 229 29.15 20.69 21.96
C GLU A 229 27.69 20.34 21.64
N ILE A 230 27.06 19.50 22.45
CA ILE A 230 25.68 19.05 22.25
C ILE A 230 24.92 19.29 23.56
N ASN A 231 24.00 20.25 23.56
CA ASN A 231 23.38 20.79 24.76
C ASN A 231 21.87 20.89 24.60
N ARG A 232 21.09 20.28 25.51
CA ARG A 232 19.61 20.22 25.43
C ARG A 232 19.08 19.73 24.09
N CYS A 233 19.71 18.70 23.52
CA CYS A 233 19.27 18.09 22.27
C CYS A 233 18.50 16.79 22.52
N PHE A 234 17.63 16.38 21.59
CA PHE A 234 17.06 15.03 21.63
C PHE A 234 16.91 14.31 20.29
N ALA A 235 16.94 12.99 20.34
CA ALA A 235 16.67 12.12 19.19
C ALA A 235 15.54 11.13 19.47
N ALA A 236 14.56 11.10 18.56
CA ALA A 236 13.54 10.05 18.45
C ALA A 236 13.45 9.56 17.00
N VAL A 237 14.60 9.12 16.50
CA VAL A 237 14.86 8.59 15.14
C VAL A 237 15.06 7.08 15.23
N ARG A 238 14.45 6.31 14.31
CA ARG A 238 14.75 4.88 14.14
C ARG A 238 16.05 4.74 13.34
N THR A 239 17.08 4.13 13.91
CA THR A 239 18.31 3.82 13.19
C THR A 239 18.24 2.44 12.55
N ARG A 240 18.84 2.26 11.38
CA ARG A 240 19.13 0.96 10.75
C ARG A 240 20.59 0.96 10.25
N VAL A 241 21.24 -0.20 10.26
CA VAL A 241 22.57 -0.46 9.69
C VAL A 241 22.49 -1.82 9.01
N ASP A 242 23.18 -1.98 7.88
CA ASP A 242 22.82 -2.97 6.84
C ASP A 242 24.04 -3.85 6.43
N GLY A 243 25.09 -3.94 7.27
CA GLY A 243 26.32 -4.69 7.04
C GLY A 243 27.11 -5.06 8.32
N GLU A 244 28.27 -5.70 8.15
CA GLU A 244 29.08 -6.21 9.27
C GLU A 244 30.03 -5.16 9.90
N GLY A 245 30.10 -5.14 11.24
CA GLY A 245 30.98 -4.26 12.01
C GLY A 245 30.46 -2.82 12.21
N GLU A 246 29.21 -2.56 11.87
CA GLU A 246 28.60 -1.23 11.82
C GLU A 246 28.05 -0.75 13.17
N ILE A 247 27.89 0.57 13.37
CA ILE A 247 27.39 1.15 14.62
C ILE A 247 26.10 1.92 14.41
N ALA A 248 24.99 1.35 14.91
CA ALA A 248 23.74 2.05 15.20
C ALA A 248 23.77 2.65 16.61
N ALA A 249 23.26 3.88 16.79
CA ALA A 249 23.30 4.56 18.09
C ALA A 249 22.15 5.56 18.34
N GLY A 250 21.77 5.67 19.61
CA GLY A 250 20.65 6.51 20.05
C GLY A 250 20.80 8.02 19.78
N LEU A 251 21.96 8.61 20.08
CA LEU A 251 22.25 10.03 19.83
C LEU A 251 23.46 10.20 18.90
N ILE A 252 24.58 9.53 19.21
CA ILE A 252 25.85 9.63 18.46
C ILE A 252 26.48 8.23 18.30
N ALA A 253 26.91 7.87 17.09
CA ALA A 253 27.53 6.58 16.82
C ALA A 253 29.05 6.57 17.06
N SER A 254 29.76 7.64 16.70
CA SER A 254 31.22 7.74 16.89
C SER A 254 31.67 9.14 17.30
N SER A 255 32.64 9.22 18.23
CA SER A 255 33.25 10.46 18.69
C SER A 255 34.69 10.26 19.14
N THR A 256 35.56 11.19 18.81
CA THR A 256 36.91 11.29 19.41
C THR A 256 36.97 12.26 20.59
N ASN A 257 36.16 13.32 20.59
CA ASN A 257 36.12 14.35 21.64
C ASN A 257 34.83 15.20 21.53
N THR A 258 33.87 15.02 22.44
CA THR A 258 32.56 15.71 22.39
C THR A 258 31.95 15.88 23.77
N ASN A 259 31.38 17.05 24.03
CA ASN A 259 30.74 17.41 25.29
C ASN A 259 29.20 17.31 25.15
N VAL A 260 28.58 16.28 25.75
CA VAL A 260 27.13 16.05 25.68
C VAL A 260 26.47 16.35 27.02
N THR A 261 25.58 17.34 27.05
CA THR A 261 24.95 17.87 28.28
C THR A 261 23.43 17.98 28.13
N ALA A 262 22.70 17.63 29.20
CA ALA A 262 21.22 17.70 29.28
C ALA A 262 20.47 17.16 28.04
N SER A 263 21.03 16.18 27.34
CA SER A 263 20.55 15.69 26.04
C SER A 263 20.14 14.23 26.12
N TYR A 264 19.10 13.85 25.39
CA TYR A 264 18.36 12.60 25.58
C TYR A 264 18.13 11.84 24.28
N TRP A 265 18.01 10.52 24.35
CA TRP A 265 17.63 9.72 23.20
C TRP A 265 16.66 8.61 23.58
N ASP A 266 15.71 8.39 22.68
CA ASP A 266 14.66 7.40 22.85
C ASP A 266 15.16 6.02 22.39
N SER A 267 15.26 5.09 23.34
CA SER A 267 15.74 3.73 23.07
C SER A 267 14.70 2.82 22.44
N GLU A 268 13.41 3.07 22.67
CA GLU A 268 12.32 2.28 22.09
C GLU A 268 12.10 2.70 20.63
N ARG A 269 12.22 4.01 20.35
CA ARG A 269 12.12 4.55 18.98
C ARG A 269 13.37 4.32 18.14
N SER A 270 14.57 4.34 18.73
CA SER A 270 15.81 4.09 17.99
C SER A 270 16.14 2.61 17.81
N GLY A 271 15.68 1.74 18.70
CA GLY A 271 16.01 0.32 18.74
C GLY A 271 17.36 0.01 19.42
N ASN A 272 18.07 1.03 19.90
CA ASN A 272 19.42 0.88 20.47
C ASN A 272 19.40 0.73 21.99
N ASN A 273 20.45 0.09 22.52
CA ASN A 273 20.75 0.06 23.95
C ASN A 273 21.92 0.99 24.35
N SER A 274 22.58 1.63 23.38
CA SER A 274 23.80 2.44 23.55
C SER A 274 23.81 3.71 22.69
N SER A 275 24.68 4.65 23.08
CA SER A 275 25.00 5.90 22.36
C SER A 275 26.32 6.46 22.91
N VAL A 276 27.10 7.18 22.11
CA VAL A 276 28.21 7.98 22.61
C VAL A 276 27.66 9.26 23.25
N GLY A 277 27.46 9.21 24.57
CA GLY A 277 26.84 10.30 25.31
C GLY A 277 25.33 10.42 25.10
N GLY A 278 24.74 11.33 25.88
CA GLY A 278 23.28 11.48 26.01
C GLY A 278 22.67 10.45 26.97
N GLU A 279 21.68 10.86 27.75
CA GLU A 279 20.99 9.95 28.67
C GLU A 279 19.93 9.14 27.92
N ARG A 280 19.96 7.82 28.10
CA ARG A 280 18.96 6.89 27.56
C ARG A 280 17.61 7.12 28.23
N ARG A 281 16.55 7.15 27.44
CA ARG A 281 15.15 7.22 27.90
C ARG A 281 14.25 6.24 27.15
N THR A 282 13.05 5.99 27.67
CA THR A 282 11.93 5.36 26.95
C THR A 282 11.13 6.41 26.17
N THR A 283 10.27 5.98 25.25
CA THR A 283 9.26 6.86 24.65
C THR A 283 8.36 7.46 25.73
N ALA A 284 7.96 6.68 26.74
CA ALA A 284 7.13 7.15 27.85
C ALA A 284 7.83 8.21 28.73
N ASP A 285 9.15 8.14 28.93
CA ASP A 285 9.89 9.17 29.65
C ASP A 285 9.96 10.51 28.88
N MET A 286 9.94 10.45 27.54
CA MET A 286 10.18 11.58 26.63
C MET A 286 8.93 12.17 25.98
N SER A 287 7.78 11.49 26.04
CA SER A 287 6.48 12.01 25.61
C SER A 287 5.65 12.55 26.78
N PHE A 288 4.64 13.38 26.51
CA PHE A 288 3.84 14.01 27.56
C PHE A 288 2.85 13.02 28.22
N PRO A 289 2.75 12.94 29.56
CA PRO A 289 3.44 13.75 30.57
C PRO A 289 4.87 13.24 30.86
N TYR A 290 5.86 14.11 30.66
CA TYR A 290 7.28 13.78 30.78
C TYR A 290 7.65 13.22 32.16
N ALA A 291 8.56 12.24 32.19
CA ALA A 291 9.13 11.75 33.45
C ALA A 291 9.89 12.87 34.17
N ALA A 292 9.85 12.87 35.51
CA ALA A 292 10.32 13.98 36.34
C ALA A 292 11.83 14.34 36.22
N ASN A 293 12.63 13.48 35.56
CA ASN A 293 14.06 13.68 35.29
C ASN A 293 14.38 13.84 33.78
N SER A 294 13.38 13.86 32.91
CA SER A 294 13.52 14.21 31.49
C SER A 294 13.52 15.73 31.32
N PHE A 295 14.28 16.23 30.33
CA PHE A 295 14.31 17.64 29.95
C PHE A 295 14.68 18.60 31.12
N VAL A 296 15.50 18.13 32.06
CA VAL A 296 15.94 18.93 33.22
C VAL A 296 16.85 20.07 32.74
N GLY A 297 16.49 21.30 33.12
CA GLY A 297 17.18 22.52 32.68
C GLY A 297 16.75 23.05 31.32
N TRP A 298 15.69 22.51 30.71
CA TRP A 298 15.14 23.01 29.44
C TRP A 298 14.12 24.13 29.69
N ASP A 299 14.19 25.22 28.92
CA ASP A 299 13.27 26.35 29.09
C ASP A 299 11.95 26.13 28.32
N PHE A 300 10.98 25.54 29.01
CA PHE A 300 9.61 25.35 28.51
C PHE A 300 8.76 26.64 28.42
N ASN A 301 9.31 27.82 28.73
CA ASN A 301 8.62 29.11 28.59
C ASN A 301 9.04 29.82 27.30
N ALA A 302 10.34 29.89 27.01
CA ALA A 302 10.89 30.63 25.89
C ALA A 302 11.20 29.76 24.66
N VAL A 303 11.81 28.58 24.86
CA VAL A 303 12.42 27.77 23.79
C VAL A 303 11.58 26.54 23.46
N TRP A 304 11.15 25.77 24.48
CA TRP A 304 10.42 24.51 24.29
C TRP A 304 8.95 24.63 24.66
N ALA A 305 8.09 23.87 24.00
CA ALA A 305 6.69 23.69 24.34
C ALA A 305 6.40 22.21 24.55
N SER A 306 5.46 21.91 25.44
CA SER A 306 4.89 20.57 25.58
C SER A 306 3.90 20.29 24.44
N ASP A 307 3.66 19.00 24.20
CA ASP A 307 2.71 18.51 23.19
C ASP A 307 1.64 17.61 23.86
N PRO A 308 0.79 18.18 24.74
CA PRO A 308 -0.09 17.39 25.62
C PRO A 308 -1.25 16.69 24.92
N ASP A 309 -1.55 17.08 23.68
CA ASP A 309 -2.53 16.45 22.78
C ASP A 309 -1.87 15.62 21.67
N TYR A 310 -0.55 15.42 21.74
CA TYR A 310 0.29 14.70 20.78
C TYR A 310 0.26 15.28 19.33
N SER A 311 -0.32 16.47 19.12
CA SER A 311 -0.67 16.99 17.79
C SER A 311 0.44 17.76 17.07
N LYS A 312 1.54 18.13 17.74
CA LYS A 312 2.63 18.94 17.17
C LYS A 312 3.90 18.15 16.92
N ASN A 313 4.22 17.22 17.81
CA ASN A 313 5.44 16.42 17.75
C ASN A 313 5.25 15.04 18.39
N SER A 314 4.05 14.46 18.35
CA SER A 314 3.73 13.12 18.90
C SER A 314 4.06 12.98 20.40
N GLY A 315 3.79 14.01 21.18
CA GLY A 315 3.97 14.03 22.64
C GLY A 315 5.35 14.54 23.09
N TYR A 316 6.39 14.41 22.27
CA TYR A 316 7.73 14.94 22.56
C TYR A 316 7.74 16.47 22.62
N PRO A 317 8.71 17.12 23.31
CA PRO A 317 8.86 18.57 23.26
C PRO A 317 9.06 19.09 21.84
N TRP A 318 8.62 20.31 21.57
CA TRP A 318 8.80 20.98 20.27
C TRP A 318 9.21 22.44 20.46
N LEU A 319 9.80 23.04 19.43
CA LEU A 319 10.42 24.36 19.54
C LEU A 319 9.40 25.49 19.35
N ARG A 320 9.33 26.38 20.34
CA ARG A 320 8.52 27.60 20.32
C ARG A 320 9.09 28.61 19.33
N ASN A 321 8.21 29.44 18.79
CA ASN A 321 8.59 30.61 18.01
C ASN A 321 9.51 30.29 16.81
N LEU A 322 9.46 29.04 16.31
CA LEU A 322 9.75 28.74 14.92
C LEU A 322 8.90 29.67 14.03
N PRO A 323 9.37 30.05 12.83
CA PRO A 323 8.54 30.76 11.87
C PRO A 323 7.24 29.98 11.65
N PRO A 324 6.05 30.58 11.86
CA PRO A 324 4.80 29.86 11.64
C PRO A 324 4.70 29.45 10.17
N THR A 325 4.36 28.19 9.91
CA THR A 325 3.83 27.76 8.60
C THR A 325 2.61 28.62 8.22
N ALA A 326 1.91 29.14 9.23
CA ALA A 326 0.84 30.13 9.15
C ALA A 326 1.31 31.57 8.83
N VAL A 327 2.17 31.75 7.81
CA VAL A 327 2.14 32.97 6.95
C VAL A 327 1.75 32.59 5.50
N ILE A 328 1.07 31.45 5.38
CA ILE A 328 0.05 31.13 4.38
C ILE A 328 -1.17 30.83 5.28
N LEU A 329 -2.29 31.55 5.25
CA LEU A 329 -3.15 31.77 4.09
C LEU A 329 -3.54 33.26 3.91
N LEU A 330 -3.06 33.88 2.83
CA LEU A 330 -3.86 34.83 2.05
C LEU A 330 -3.85 34.40 0.57
N GLY A 331 -4.07 33.10 0.45
CA GLY A 331 -4.08 32.19 -0.70
C GLY A 331 -4.47 30.82 -0.10
N ASP A 332 -5.18 29.98 -0.83
CA ASP A 332 -6.01 28.92 -0.23
C ASP A 332 -5.22 27.76 0.41
N LYS A 333 -5.90 26.94 1.24
CA LYS A 333 -5.26 25.83 1.99
C LYS A 333 -4.78 24.69 1.08
N TYR A 334 -5.37 24.58 -0.11
CA TYR A 334 -5.01 23.69 -1.21
C TYR A 334 -4.99 24.56 -2.48
N SER A 335 -5.13 23.99 -3.67
CA SER A 335 -5.34 24.75 -4.91
C SER A 335 -6.61 25.63 -4.92
N GLY A 336 -7.47 25.56 -3.90
CA GLY A 336 -8.61 26.47 -3.69
C GLY A 336 -9.50 26.08 -2.51
N GLY A 337 -10.44 26.95 -2.15
CA GLY A 337 -11.63 26.60 -1.36
C GLY A 337 -11.54 26.72 0.16
N GLU A 338 -12.68 26.52 0.83
CA GLU A 338 -12.88 26.75 2.28
C GLU A 338 -13.29 25.47 3.05
N GLY A 339 -13.35 24.32 2.38
CA GLY A 339 -13.77 23.04 2.97
C GLY A 339 -15.27 22.96 3.32
N THR A 340 -16.08 23.91 2.85
CA THR A 340 -17.52 23.97 3.11
C THR A 340 -18.32 23.38 1.95
N ALA A 341 -19.56 22.95 2.17
CA ALA A 341 -20.39 22.38 1.10
C ALA A 341 -20.67 23.35 -0.07
N ALA A 342 -20.53 24.66 0.15
CA ALA A 342 -20.70 25.70 -0.88
C ALA A 342 -19.37 26.15 -1.53
N LYS A 343 -18.22 25.78 -0.92
CA LYS A 343 -16.86 26.00 -1.41
C LYS A 343 -15.96 24.86 -0.92
N PRO A 344 -16.04 23.67 -1.55
CA PRO A 344 -15.19 22.54 -1.19
C PRO A 344 -13.70 22.93 -1.35
N TYR A 345 -12.81 22.27 -0.61
CA TYR A 345 -11.37 22.40 -0.87
C TYR A 345 -11.03 21.78 -2.22
N GLN A 346 -10.25 22.48 -3.04
CA GLN A 346 -9.97 22.09 -4.42
C GLN A 346 -8.65 21.34 -4.51
N ILE A 347 -8.71 20.08 -4.94
CA ILE A 347 -7.57 19.23 -5.24
C ILE A 347 -7.29 19.34 -6.74
N ALA A 348 -6.14 19.92 -7.10
CA ALA A 348 -5.74 20.13 -8.50
C ALA A 348 -4.36 19.54 -8.84
N SER A 349 -3.70 18.91 -7.87
CA SER A 349 -2.37 18.33 -7.97
C SER A 349 -2.19 17.17 -6.99
N VAL A 350 -1.20 16.31 -7.24
CA VAL A 350 -0.79 15.27 -6.28
C VAL A 350 -0.23 15.87 -4.99
N ALA A 351 0.29 17.11 -5.02
CA ALA A 351 0.71 17.83 -3.82
C ALA A 351 -0.49 18.17 -2.90
N ASP A 352 -1.62 18.62 -3.46
CA ASP A 352 -2.88 18.82 -2.70
C ASP A 352 -3.35 17.50 -2.08
N TRP A 353 -3.27 16.40 -2.83
CA TRP A 353 -3.65 15.07 -2.34
C TRP A 353 -2.75 14.61 -1.19
N GLN A 354 -1.43 14.71 -1.34
CA GLN A 354 -0.48 14.40 -0.26
C GLN A 354 -0.64 15.33 0.95
N GLN A 355 -1.11 16.56 0.78
CA GLN A 355 -1.46 17.43 1.89
C GLN A 355 -2.73 16.97 2.59
N LEU A 356 -3.76 16.53 1.84
CA LEU A 356 -4.96 15.91 2.39
C LEU A 356 -4.62 14.63 3.20
N CYS A 357 -3.67 13.82 2.77
CA CYS A 357 -3.15 12.68 3.55
C CYS A 357 -2.54 13.08 4.92
N ARG A 358 -2.20 14.36 5.13
CA ARG A 358 -1.54 14.88 6.34
C ARG A 358 -2.45 15.79 7.19
N SER A 359 -3.45 16.45 6.59
CA SER A 359 -4.41 17.32 7.29
C SER A 359 -5.64 16.54 7.80
N GLN A 360 -5.43 15.76 8.86
CA GLN A 360 -6.49 14.98 9.51
C GLN A 360 -7.65 15.84 10.04
N GLU A 361 -7.38 17.10 10.39
CA GLU A 361 -8.38 18.07 10.85
C GLU A 361 -9.44 18.41 9.76
N ASP A 362 -9.11 18.18 8.49
CA ASP A 362 -10.02 18.40 7.37
C ASP A 362 -10.74 17.11 6.91
N TRP A 363 -10.50 15.93 7.50
CA TRP A 363 -11.14 14.67 7.08
C TRP A 363 -12.66 14.58 7.36
N THR A 364 -13.27 15.67 7.85
CA THR A 364 -14.72 15.91 8.02
C THR A 364 -15.28 16.95 7.04
N LYS A 365 -14.47 17.44 6.09
CA LYS A 365 -14.78 18.57 5.21
C LYS A 365 -15.26 18.12 3.82
N HIS A 366 -15.61 19.10 3.01
CA HIS A 366 -15.97 18.90 1.62
C HIS A 366 -14.77 19.17 0.71
N PHE A 367 -14.52 18.28 -0.24
CA PHE A 367 -13.44 18.32 -1.21
C PHE A 367 -14.00 18.15 -2.62
N GLU A 368 -13.38 18.80 -3.59
CA GLU A 368 -13.62 18.56 -5.01
C GLU A 368 -12.29 18.37 -5.76
N ILE A 369 -12.25 17.43 -6.70
CA ILE A 369 -11.12 17.25 -7.60
C ILE A 369 -11.39 18.05 -8.88
N ILE A 370 -10.48 18.94 -9.26
CA ILE A 370 -10.68 19.85 -10.40
C ILE A 370 -9.76 19.56 -11.60
N ARG A 371 -8.77 18.68 -11.44
CA ARG A 371 -7.86 18.20 -12.50
C ARG A 371 -7.60 16.71 -12.32
N ASP A 372 -7.25 16.05 -13.42
CA ASP A 372 -6.74 14.67 -13.37
C ASP A 372 -5.37 14.65 -12.65
N LEU A 373 -5.12 13.60 -11.87
CA LEU A 373 -3.97 13.46 -10.97
C LEU A 373 -3.14 12.23 -11.38
N ASP A 374 -1.92 12.45 -11.86
CA ASP A 374 -0.99 11.40 -12.26
C ASP A 374 0.01 11.12 -11.12
N PHE A 375 0.01 9.89 -10.61
CA PHE A 375 0.86 9.43 -9.51
C PHE A 375 2.17 8.77 -9.98
N THR A 376 2.54 8.89 -11.25
CA THR A 376 3.84 8.40 -11.77
C THR A 376 5.02 8.87 -10.89
N GLY A 377 5.78 7.92 -10.35
CA GLY A 377 6.91 8.19 -9.44
C GLY A 377 6.51 8.60 -8.01
N VAL A 378 5.23 8.55 -7.65
CA VAL A 378 4.71 8.94 -6.34
C VAL A 378 3.92 7.79 -5.71
N ILE A 379 4.45 7.23 -4.63
CA ILE A 379 3.71 6.29 -3.79
C ILE A 379 2.62 7.07 -3.03
N ALA A 380 1.36 6.66 -3.20
CA ALA A 380 0.23 7.22 -2.46
C ALA A 380 0.22 6.72 -0.99
N VAL A 381 -0.44 7.46 -0.10
CA VAL A 381 -0.55 7.11 1.33
C VAL A 381 -2.03 6.98 1.70
N PRO A 382 -2.49 5.83 2.26
CA PRO A 382 -3.88 5.60 2.63
C PRO A 382 -4.45 6.65 3.60
N LEU A 383 -5.60 7.25 3.23
CA LEU A 383 -6.36 8.19 4.06
C LEU A 383 -7.14 7.46 5.16
N GLY A 384 -7.23 8.03 6.36
CA GLY A 384 -7.95 7.38 7.48
C GLY A 384 -7.22 6.19 8.12
N ARG A 385 -5.92 5.96 7.82
CA ARG A 385 -5.15 4.85 8.40
C ARG A 385 -4.85 5.06 9.88
N ASN A 386 -4.97 3.99 10.66
CA ASN A 386 -4.69 3.98 12.09
C ASN A 386 -3.18 4.13 12.38
N TYR A 387 -2.82 5.13 13.20
CA TYR A 387 -1.47 5.26 13.77
C TYR A 387 -1.47 5.50 15.30
N ASN A 388 -2.30 4.75 16.04
CA ASN A 388 -2.15 4.63 17.49
C ASN A 388 -2.46 3.21 18.01
N ARG A 389 -1.43 2.36 18.12
CA ARG A 389 -1.52 1.04 18.79
C ARG A 389 -1.49 1.12 20.34
N ILE A 390 -1.47 2.32 20.94
CA ILE A 390 -1.20 2.54 22.37
C ILE A 390 -2.42 3.07 23.16
N HIS A 391 -3.36 3.78 22.52
CA HIS A 391 -4.56 4.31 23.17
C HIS A 391 -5.87 3.85 22.51
N PRO A 392 -6.51 2.77 23.01
CA PRO A 392 -7.80 2.27 22.51
C PRO A 392 -8.98 3.24 22.70
N ASP A 393 -8.92 4.11 23.71
CA ASP A 393 -10.05 4.96 24.13
C ASP A 393 -10.14 6.31 23.38
N HIS A 394 -9.22 6.60 22.45
CA HIS A 394 -9.25 7.84 21.66
C HIS A 394 -9.98 7.62 20.33
N PRO A 395 -10.91 8.51 19.93
CA PRO A 395 -11.68 8.35 18.70
C PRO A 395 -10.76 8.46 17.47
N VAL A 396 -10.65 7.35 16.73
CA VAL A 396 -9.82 7.25 15.53
C VAL A 396 -10.34 8.17 14.42
N PRO A 397 -9.49 8.99 13.77
CA PRO A 397 -9.90 9.84 12.66
C PRO A 397 -10.06 8.99 11.39
N PHE A 398 -11.22 8.36 11.22
CA PHE A 398 -11.67 7.86 9.92
C PHE A 398 -11.94 9.03 8.96
N PHE A 399 -11.94 8.79 7.65
CA PHE A 399 -12.46 9.80 6.72
C PHE A 399 -13.99 9.82 6.79
N GLN A 400 -14.57 10.99 7.01
CA GLN A 400 -16.02 11.22 7.19
C GLN A 400 -16.55 12.37 6.31
N GLY A 401 -15.66 12.96 5.50
CA GLY A 401 -15.96 14.08 4.61
C GLY A 401 -16.65 13.66 3.33
N THR A 402 -16.77 14.60 2.39
CA THR A 402 -17.26 14.32 1.03
C THR A 402 -16.19 14.61 0.00
N LEU A 403 -15.93 13.68 -0.91
CA LEU A 403 -15.06 13.89 -2.07
C LEU A 403 -15.89 13.83 -3.36
N GLU A 404 -15.98 14.97 -4.05
CA GLU A 404 -16.58 15.07 -5.38
C GLU A 404 -15.48 14.98 -6.45
N GLY A 405 -15.44 13.87 -7.17
CA GLY A 405 -14.39 13.59 -8.14
C GLY A 405 -14.56 14.33 -9.46
N ASN A 406 -15.74 14.90 -9.78
CA ASN A 406 -16.01 15.62 -11.04
C ASN A 406 -15.63 14.83 -12.33
N HIS A 407 -15.69 13.49 -12.27
CA HIS A 407 -15.21 12.55 -13.30
C HIS A 407 -13.71 12.68 -13.61
N LYS A 408 -12.90 13.10 -12.63
CA LYS A 408 -11.44 13.18 -12.73
C LYS A 408 -10.76 11.85 -12.44
N ARG A 409 -9.68 11.65 -13.18
CA ARG A 409 -8.87 10.43 -13.22
C ARG A 409 -7.71 10.57 -12.24
N LEU A 410 -7.56 9.58 -11.37
CA LEU A 410 -6.37 9.33 -10.58
C LEU A 410 -5.67 8.16 -11.30
N ILE A 411 -4.46 8.39 -11.79
CA ILE A 411 -3.78 7.52 -12.78
C ILE A 411 -2.43 7.07 -12.22
N ASN A 412 -1.96 5.86 -12.60
CA ASN A 412 -0.65 5.30 -12.22
C ASN A 412 -0.49 5.16 -10.71
N LEU A 413 -1.56 4.76 -10.02
CA LEU A 413 -1.63 4.76 -8.57
C LEU A 413 -0.93 3.54 -7.96
N SER A 414 0.27 3.78 -7.43
CA SER A 414 1.07 2.81 -6.68
C SER A 414 0.99 3.07 -5.17
N MET A 415 1.06 2.01 -4.38
CA MET A 415 0.88 2.00 -2.92
C MET A 415 2.04 1.28 -2.20
N PRO A 416 2.22 1.47 -0.87
CA PRO A 416 3.39 0.95 -0.15
C PRO A 416 3.36 -0.59 -0.01
N GLN A 417 4.15 -1.30 -0.82
CA GLN A 417 4.15 -2.77 -0.88
C GLN A 417 4.76 -3.48 0.36
N ALA A 418 5.55 -2.80 1.19
CA ALA A 418 6.53 -3.46 2.07
C ALA A 418 6.22 -3.51 3.58
N GLU A 419 5.29 -2.70 4.11
CA GLU A 419 4.99 -2.64 5.56
C GLU A 419 3.46 -2.50 5.86
N GLU A 420 2.56 -2.92 4.96
CA GLU A 420 1.09 -2.79 5.14
C GLU A 420 0.27 -4.08 4.90
N GLU A 421 -0.40 -4.54 5.97
CA GLU A 421 -1.48 -5.57 5.95
C GLU A 421 -2.69 -5.11 5.11
N ASP A 422 -2.92 -3.80 5.00
CA ASP A 422 -4.18 -3.21 4.52
C ASP A 422 -3.93 -2.06 3.55
N VAL A 423 -4.29 -2.23 2.27
CA VAL A 423 -3.97 -1.25 1.22
C VAL A 423 -5.20 -0.84 0.41
N ALA A 424 -5.54 0.45 0.49
CA ALA A 424 -6.43 1.15 -0.44
C ALA A 424 -6.24 2.68 -0.35
N LEU A 425 -6.83 3.45 -1.27
CA LEU A 425 -6.77 4.92 -1.24
C LEU A 425 -7.33 5.51 0.07
N PHE A 426 -8.39 4.90 0.61
CA PHE A 426 -8.93 5.15 1.94
C PHE A 426 -8.85 3.87 2.77
N TYR A 427 -8.15 3.89 3.90
CA TYR A 427 -8.16 2.79 4.86
C TYR A 427 -9.58 2.57 5.42
N HIS A 428 -10.27 3.65 5.83
CA HIS A 428 -11.65 3.55 6.32
C HIS A 428 -12.47 4.80 5.97
N LEU A 429 -13.54 4.59 5.19
CA LEU A 429 -14.64 5.51 4.97
C LEU A 429 -15.74 5.25 6.02
N LYS A 430 -16.05 6.23 6.87
CA LYS A 430 -17.11 6.12 7.89
C LYS A 430 -18.02 7.36 7.91
N ASN A 431 -19.33 7.19 7.65
CA ASN A 431 -20.26 8.29 7.34
C ASN A 431 -19.83 9.18 6.15
N ALA A 432 -18.91 8.70 5.31
CA ALA A 432 -18.30 9.47 4.23
C ALA A 432 -19.08 9.37 2.92
N VAL A 433 -18.80 10.28 1.99
CA VAL A 433 -19.43 10.26 0.65
C VAL A 433 -18.40 10.51 -0.46
N ILE A 434 -18.18 9.52 -1.31
CA ILE A 434 -17.30 9.62 -2.50
C ILE A 434 -18.18 9.57 -3.75
N ARG A 435 -17.95 10.47 -4.72
CA ARG A 435 -18.69 10.48 -5.99
C ARG A 435 -17.80 10.72 -7.20
N ASN A 436 -18.22 10.20 -8.36
CA ASN A 436 -17.71 10.58 -9.69
C ASN A 436 -16.18 10.53 -9.81
N LEU A 437 -15.54 9.47 -9.29
CA LEU A 437 -14.08 9.34 -9.19
C LEU A 437 -13.55 8.17 -10.02
N ASN A 438 -12.47 8.38 -10.78
CA ASN A 438 -11.88 7.37 -11.66
C ASN A 438 -10.52 6.85 -11.13
N ILE A 439 -10.57 5.65 -10.56
CA ILE A 439 -9.56 4.65 -10.12
C ILE A 439 -8.66 4.01 -11.18
N GLU A 440 -7.94 4.74 -12.03
CA GLU A 440 -7.36 4.15 -13.26
C GLU A 440 -5.90 3.70 -13.13
N GLN A 441 -5.59 2.54 -13.72
CA GLN A 441 -4.24 1.95 -13.76
C GLN A 441 -3.61 1.83 -12.36
N VAL A 442 -4.36 1.25 -11.42
CA VAL A 442 -3.84 0.91 -10.09
C VAL A 442 -2.91 -0.31 -10.17
N HIS A 443 -1.91 -0.34 -9.30
CA HIS A 443 -1.09 -1.53 -9.06
C HIS A 443 -0.92 -1.71 -7.55
N ILE A 444 -1.72 -2.59 -6.96
CA ILE A 444 -1.82 -2.79 -5.50
C ILE A 444 -1.42 -4.22 -5.13
N VAL A 445 -0.58 -4.34 -4.11
CA VAL A 445 -0.21 -5.61 -3.45
C VAL A 445 -0.31 -5.39 -1.94
N SER A 446 -0.89 -6.33 -1.20
CA SER A 446 -1.23 -6.16 0.23
C SER A 446 -1.12 -7.45 1.05
N GLY A 447 -0.66 -7.34 2.29
CA GLY A 447 -0.43 -8.49 3.19
C GLY A 447 -1.68 -9.12 3.84
N GLU A 448 -2.86 -8.52 3.70
CA GLU A 448 -4.14 -9.09 4.17
C GLU A 448 -5.32 -8.63 3.28
N ARG A 449 -5.51 -7.31 3.09
CA ARG A 449 -6.72 -6.74 2.46
C ARG A 449 -6.45 -5.62 1.45
N ALA A 450 -6.86 -5.84 0.19
CA ALA A 450 -6.59 -4.95 -0.92
C ALA A 450 -7.86 -4.39 -1.59
N ALA A 451 -7.85 -3.09 -1.92
CA ALA A 451 -8.82 -2.46 -2.81
C ALA A 451 -8.30 -1.17 -3.44
N ALA A 452 -8.85 -0.73 -4.58
CA ALA A 452 -8.45 0.55 -5.16
C ALA A 452 -8.96 1.74 -4.32
N LEU A 453 -10.26 1.77 -3.99
CA LEU A 453 -10.86 2.91 -3.28
C LEU A 453 -10.81 2.75 -1.75
N ALA A 454 -11.36 1.68 -1.16
CA ALA A 454 -11.47 1.59 0.31
C ALA A 454 -11.22 0.19 0.93
N VAL A 455 -10.41 0.07 1.99
CA VAL A 455 -10.33 -1.21 2.72
C VAL A 455 -11.64 -1.47 3.47
N TYR A 456 -12.11 -0.47 4.22
CA TYR A 456 -13.39 -0.50 4.92
C TYR A 456 -14.35 0.60 4.45
N LEU A 457 -15.61 0.23 4.26
CA LEU A 457 -16.74 1.12 3.95
C LEU A 457 -17.86 0.84 4.95
N GLU A 458 -18.03 1.75 5.93
CA GLU A 458 -19.02 1.64 7.02
C GLU A 458 -19.96 2.85 7.01
N ASP A 459 -21.28 2.61 6.95
CA ASP A 459 -22.35 3.62 6.85
C ASP A 459 -22.03 4.77 5.86
N SER A 460 -21.37 4.43 4.74
CA SER A 460 -20.81 5.39 3.78
C SER A 460 -21.38 5.19 2.38
N THR A 461 -21.27 6.21 1.54
CA THR A 461 -21.86 6.23 0.19
C THR A 461 -20.79 6.42 -0.88
N VAL A 462 -20.67 5.46 -1.79
CA VAL A 462 -19.82 5.54 -2.99
C VAL A 462 -20.71 5.48 -4.23
N ILE A 463 -20.70 6.55 -5.06
CA ILE A 463 -21.60 6.67 -6.22
C ILE A 463 -20.83 7.00 -7.49
N ASN A 464 -21.08 6.23 -8.55
CA ASN A 464 -20.61 6.52 -9.91
C ASN A 464 -19.08 6.62 -10.02
N CYS A 465 -18.36 5.71 -9.34
CA CYS A 465 -16.91 5.61 -9.41
C CYS A 465 -16.48 4.47 -10.35
N PHE A 466 -15.36 4.65 -11.04
CA PHE A 466 -14.73 3.64 -11.89
C PHE A 466 -13.41 3.18 -11.25
N VAL A 467 -13.01 1.92 -11.42
CA VAL A 467 -11.68 1.41 -11.04
C VAL A 467 -11.15 0.42 -12.09
N SER A 468 -9.84 0.48 -12.39
CA SER A 468 -9.13 -0.46 -13.27
C SER A 468 -7.66 -0.63 -12.90
N GLY A 469 -7.10 -1.80 -13.20
CA GLY A 469 -5.71 -2.19 -12.86
C GLY A 469 -5.63 -3.50 -12.08
N THR A 470 -4.47 -3.79 -11.51
CA THR A 470 -4.17 -5.04 -10.79
C THR A 470 -4.25 -4.87 -9.27
N ILE A 471 -4.87 -5.83 -8.59
CA ILE A 471 -5.10 -5.81 -7.13
C ILE A 471 -4.83 -7.20 -6.55
N SER A 472 -3.71 -7.34 -5.83
CA SER A 472 -3.36 -8.53 -5.06
C SER A 472 -3.50 -8.27 -3.56
N GLY A 473 -4.13 -9.20 -2.85
CA GLY A 473 -4.27 -9.14 -1.38
C GLY A 473 -4.43 -10.52 -0.78
N ASP A 474 -3.71 -10.82 0.31
CA ASP A 474 -3.56 -12.20 0.79
C ASP A 474 -4.89 -12.91 1.10
N ALA A 475 -5.77 -12.26 1.87
CA ALA A 475 -7.01 -12.85 2.35
C ALA A 475 -8.28 -12.27 1.71
N TYR A 476 -8.32 -10.97 1.39
CA TYR A 476 -9.51 -10.31 0.83
C TYR A 476 -9.15 -9.24 -0.20
N ALA A 477 -9.59 -9.40 -1.46
CA ALA A 477 -9.32 -8.43 -2.51
C ALA A 477 -10.59 -8.04 -3.31
N GLY A 478 -10.79 -6.74 -3.55
CA GLY A 478 -11.95 -6.26 -4.31
C GLY A 478 -11.76 -4.86 -4.89
N GLY A 479 -12.31 -4.59 -6.07
CA GLY A 479 -12.01 -3.37 -6.85
C GLY A 479 -12.37 -2.07 -6.13
N ILE A 480 -13.64 -1.91 -5.74
CA ILE A 480 -14.09 -0.70 -5.02
C ILE A 480 -13.74 -0.81 -3.54
N ALA A 481 -14.06 -1.94 -2.89
CA ALA A 481 -13.78 -2.10 -1.46
C ALA A 481 -13.37 -3.52 -1.05
N ALA A 482 -12.55 -3.67 -0.01
CA ALA A 482 -12.34 -5.00 0.57
C ALA A 482 -13.57 -5.44 1.38
N ARG A 483 -14.13 -4.55 2.21
CA ARG A 483 -15.29 -4.85 3.08
C ARG A 483 -16.33 -3.73 3.10
N ILE A 484 -17.58 -4.06 2.76
CA ILE A 484 -18.77 -3.20 2.87
C ILE A 484 -19.58 -3.64 4.10
N MET A 485 -19.93 -2.70 4.98
CA MET A 485 -20.49 -3.00 6.32
C MET A 485 -21.56 -1.98 6.75
N SER A 486 -22.49 -2.41 7.61
CA SER A 486 -23.64 -1.62 8.13
C SER A 486 -24.72 -1.24 7.10
N GLN A 487 -25.97 -1.13 7.56
CA GLN A 487 -27.14 -0.88 6.71
C GLN A 487 -27.14 0.49 6.01
N GLY A 488 -26.39 1.48 6.52
CA GLY A 488 -26.23 2.77 5.86
C GLY A 488 -25.29 2.75 4.64
N SER A 489 -24.55 1.65 4.43
CA SER A 489 -23.60 1.55 3.33
C SER A 489 -24.26 1.35 1.97
N LEU A 490 -23.83 2.17 1.00
CA LEU A 490 -24.33 2.16 -0.37
C LEU A 490 -23.17 2.25 -1.37
N VAL A 491 -23.04 1.25 -2.25
CA VAL A 491 -22.21 1.33 -3.45
C VAL A 491 -23.15 1.31 -4.67
N GLN A 492 -23.23 2.43 -5.40
CA GLN A 492 -24.23 2.62 -6.46
C GLN A 492 -23.59 3.09 -7.78
N ARG A 493 -23.97 2.51 -8.92
CA ARG A 493 -23.46 2.85 -10.27
C ARG A 493 -21.95 2.77 -10.44
N CYS A 494 -21.27 1.97 -9.63
CA CYS A 494 -19.82 1.82 -9.71
C CYS A 494 -19.42 0.71 -10.70
N ARG A 495 -18.33 0.91 -11.44
CA ARG A 495 -17.75 -0.09 -12.35
C ARG A 495 -16.35 -0.47 -11.90
N ALA A 496 -16.06 -1.77 -11.89
CA ALA A 496 -14.71 -2.30 -11.80
C ALA A 496 -14.33 -3.03 -13.10
N ASP A 497 -13.09 -2.83 -13.55
CA ASP A 497 -12.52 -3.40 -14.77
C ASP A 497 -11.09 -3.82 -14.44
N VAL A 498 -11.00 -4.89 -13.64
CA VAL A 498 -9.88 -5.15 -12.72
C VAL A 498 -9.42 -6.59 -12.77
N GLU A 499 -8.13 -6.78 -12.54
CA GLU A 499 -7.51 -8.07 -12.35
C GLU A 499 -7.20 -8.26 -10.86
N ILE A 500 -7.76 -9.31 -10.27
CA ILE A 500 -7.73 -9.56 -8.82
C ILE A 500 -7.21 -10.97 -8.54
N HIS A 501 -6.19 -11.06 -7.70
CA HIS A 501 -5.63 -12.32 -7.20
C HIS A 501 -5.55 -12.31 -5.67
N THR A 502 -5.61 -13.50 -5.06
CA THR A 502 -5.42 -13.71 -3.62
C THR A 502 -4.54 -14.92 -3.36
N THR A 503 -3.75 -14.92 -2.28
CA THR A 503 -2.74 -15.96 -2.03
C THR A 503 -3.13 -17.01 -0.98
N ALA A 504 -3.83 -16.66 0.12
CA ALA A 504 -4.13 -17.60 1.20
C ALA A 504 -5.29 -18.57 0.88
N ASP A 505 -5.23 -19.81 1.39
CA ASP A 505 -6.20 -20.88 1.11
C ASP A 505 -7.67 -20.59 1.44
N TYR A 506 -7.91 -19.64 2.35
CA TYR A 506 -9.24 -19.22 2.80
C TYR A 506 -9.72 -17.92 2.14
N ALA A 507 -8.93 -17.37 1.20
CA ALA A 507 -9.12 -16.03 0.67
C ALA A 507 -10.35 -15.86 -0.23
N THR A 508 -10.84 -14.62 -0.30
CA THR A 508 -12.07 -14.24 -1.01
C THR A 508 -11.83 -13.07 -1.95
N ALA A 509 -12.21 -13.21 -3.23
CA ALA A 509 -12.08 -12.18 -4.26
C ALA A 509 -13.42 -11.75 -4.85
N GLY A 510 -13.59 -10.46 -5.16
CA GLY A 510 -14.75 -10.02 -5.96
C GLY A 510 -14.66 -8.62 -6.56
N GLY A 511 -15.12 -8.48 -7.81
CA GLY A 511 -14.84 -7.32 -8.66
C GLY A 511 -15.21 -5.96 -8.06
N ILE A 512 -16.38 -5.82 -7.44
CA ILE A 512 -16.75 -4.63 -6.65
C ILE A 512 -16.20 -4.74 -5.22
N ALA A 513 -16.41 -5.88 -4.55
CA ALA A 513 -15.86 -6.11 -3.22
C ALA A 513 -15.66 -7.59 -2.85
N ALA A 514 -14.71 -7.87 -1.96
CA ALA A 514 -14.53 -9.21 -1.40
C ALA A 514 -15.70 -9.60 -0.47
N LEU A 515 -16.06 -8.73 0.48
CA LEU A 515 -17.15 -8.98 1.44
C LEU A 515 -18.22 -7.89 1.46
N LEU A 516 -19.49 -8.30 1.39
CA LEU A 516 -20.66 -7.48 1.75
C LEU A 516 -21.29 -8.05 3.03
N LEU A 517 -21.09 -7.39 4.18
CA LEU A 517 -21.57 -7.88 5.50
C LEU A 517 -22.97 -7.37 5.88
N ASP A 518 -23.33 -6.20 5.37
CA ASP A 518 -24.64 -5.57 5.38
C ASP A 518 -24.61 -4.35 4.42
N GLY A 519 -25.76 -3.76 4.11
CA GLY A 519 -25.88 -2.62 3.18
C GLY A 519 -26.29 -3.02 1.76
N THR A 520 -26.17 -2.08 0.81
CA THR A 520 -26.67 -2.24 -0.58
C THR A 520 -25.59 -1.99 -1.63
N VAL A 521 -25.54 -2.87 -2.64
CA VAL A 521 -24.77 -2.70 -3.88
C VAL A 521 -25.74 -2.68 -5.06
N GLU A 522 -25.87 -1.56 -5.77
CA GLU A 522 -26.86 -1.45 -6.85
C GLU A 522 -26.40 -0.72 -8.12
N GLN A 523 -26.91 -1.15 -9.27
CA GLN A 523 -26.55 -0.62 -10.59
C GLN A 523 -25.04 -0.73 -10.92
N CYS A 524 -24.31 -1.63 -10.25
CA CYS A 524 -22.87 -1.77 -10.36
C CYS A 524 -22.46 -2.85 -11.37
N SER A 525 -21.27 -2.72 -11.95
CA SER A 525 -20.76 -3.68 -12.95
C SER A 525 -19.31 -4.10 -12.72
N SER A 526 -18.98 -5.33 -13.10
CA SER A 526 -17.61 -5.87 -13.03
C SER A 526 -17.19 -6.61 -14.30
N ALA A 527 -15.90 -6.47 -14.63
CA ALA A 527 -15.19 -7.10 -15.73
C ALA A 527 -13.71 -7.31 -15.33
N GLY A 528 -12.96 -8.06 -16.15
CA GLY A 528 -11.59 -8.49 -15.86
C GLY A 528 -11.51 -9.91 -15.29
N THR A 529 -10.42 -10.23 -14.59
CA THR A 529 -10.11 -11.57 -14.05
C THR A 529 -10.20 -11.55 -12.53
N ILE A 530 -10.94 -12.49 -11.93
CA ILE A 530 -11.18 -12.56 -10.48
C ILE A 530 -10.78 -13.96 -9.96
N GLN A 531 -9.62 -14.06 -9.32
CA GLN A 531 -9.03 -15.29 -8.81
C GLN A 531 -8.91 -15.28 -7.27
N GLY A 532 -9.97 -15.74 -6.61
CA GLY A 532 -9.95 -16.06 -5.18
C GLY A 532 -9.56 -17.52 -4.94
N LYS A 533 -8.77 -17.82 -3.90
CA LYS A 533 -8.41 -19.22 -3.57
C LYS A 533 -9.61 -20.01 -3.07
N SER A 534 -10.39 -19.46 -2.12
CA SER A 534 -11.53 -20.15 -1.50
C SER A 534 -12.87 -19.76 -2.13
N TRP A 535 -13.22 -18.47 -2.12
CA TRP A 535 -14.47 -17.98 -2.72
C TRP A 535 -14.19 -16.87 -3.75
N SER A 536 -14.83 -16.99 -4.91
CA SER A 536 -14.64 -16.06 -6.02
C SER A 536 -16.00 -15.64 -6.57
N GLY A 537 -16.27 -14.34 -6.56
CA GLY A 537 -17.54 -13.80 -7.03
C GLY A 537 -17.31 -12.69 -8.04
N GLY A 538 -17.79 -12.85 -9.27
CA GLY A 538 -17.50 -11.90 -10.34
C GLY A 538 -17.87 -10.44 -9.99
N LEU A 539 -18.96 -10.21 -9.23
CA LEU A 539 -19.28 -8.90 -8.65
C LEU A 539 -18.86 -8.80 -7.17
N LEU A 540 -19.20 -9.79 -6.35
CA LEU A 540 -19.00 -9.75 -4.90
C LEU A 540 -18.56 -11.12 -4.39
N GLY A 541 -17.43 -11.23 -3.70
CA GLY A 541 -16.89 -12.51 -3.23
C GLY A 541 -17.87 -13.28 -2.35
N ASN A 542 -18.14 -12.77 -1.14
CA ASN A 542 -19.14 -13.32 -0.23
C ASN A 542 -20.11 -12.23 0.26
N ILE A 543 -21.40 -12.57 0.31
CA ILE A 543 -22.47 -11.73 0.86
C ILE A 543 -23.07 -12.39 2.10
N PHE A 544 -23.17 -11.61 3.17
CA PHE A 544 -23.93 -11.92 4.37
C PHE A 544 -25.00 -10.84 4.53
N SER A 545 -26.28 -11.22 4.59
CA SER A 545 -27.43 -10.33 4.87
C SER A 545 -27.69 -9.13 3.93
N GLY A 546 -26.75 -8.76 3.06
CA GLY A 546 -26.83 -7.57 2.20
C GLY A 546 -27.77 -7.68 0.99
N ASN A 547 -27.98 -6.55 0.32
CA ASN A 547 -28.88 -6.39 -0.83
C ASN A 547 -28.12 -6.07 -2.12
N ILE A 548 -28.45 -6.77 -3.21
CA ILE A 548 -27.93 -6.57 -4.56
C ILE A 548 -29.10 -6.27 -5.51
N ALA A 549 -29.01 -5.18 -6.27
CA ALA A 549 -30.05 -4.82 -7.23
C ALA A 549 -29.47 -4.26 -8.54
N ARG A 550 -29.94 -4.74 -9.69
CA ARG A 550 -29.57 -4.18 -11.01
C ARG A 550 -28.08 -4.25 -11.34
N CYS A 551 -27.38 -5.27 -10.85
CA CYS A 551 -25.94 -5.43 -11.07
C CYS A 551 -25.61 -6.42 -12.19
N THR A 552 -24.42 -6.29 -12.77
CA THR A 552 -23.98 -7.10 -13.91
C THR A 552 -22.53 -7.55 -13.76
N SER A 553 -22.22 -8.82 -14.05
CA SER A 553 -20.84 -9.31 -14.08
C SER A 553 -20.53 -10.00 -15.42
N VAL A 554 -19.41 -9.63 -16.02
CA VAL A 554 -18.85 -10.30 -17.22
C VAL A 554 -17.42 -10.80 -16.98
N ALA A 555 -16.94 -10.73 -15.74
CA ALA A 555 -15.58 -11.11 -15.36
C ALA A 555 -15.33 -12.62 -15.48
N HIS A 556 -14.10 -13.02 -15.83
CA HIS A 556 -13.65 -14.40 -15.68
C HIS A 556 -13.44 -14.69 -14.19
N VAL A 557 -14.00 -15.79 -13.68
CA VAL A 557 -14.02 -16.10 -12.23
C VAL A 557 -13.44 -17.49 -11.97
N THR A 558 -12.34 -17.55 -11.21
CA THR A 558 -11.69 -18.82 -10.83
C THR A 558 -11.51 -18.93 -9.31
N GLY A 559 -11.76 -20.10 -8.73
CA GLY A 559 -11.52 -20.40 -7.31
C GLY A 559 -12.18 -21.71 -6.85
N ARG A 560 -11.95 -22.16 -5.61
CA ARG A 560 -12.62 -23.39 -5.09
C ARG A 560 -14.14 -23.30 -5.22
N SER A 561 -14.74 -22.23 -4.72
CA SER A 561 -16.17 -21.93 -4.83
C SER A 561 -16.38 -20.67 -5.67
N ALA A 562 -16.61 -20.85 -6.98
CA ALA A 562 -16.62 -19.78 -7.97
C ALA A 562 -18.02 -19.51 -8.54
N GLY A 563 -18.46 -18.25 -8.53
CA GLY A 563 -19.76 -17.84 -9.06
C GLY A 563 -19.72 -16.55 -9.88
N GLY A 564 -20.39 -16.56 -11.02
CA GLY A 564 -20.36 -15.43 -11.98
C GLY A 564 -20.84 -14.10 -11.39
N MET A 565 -21.75 -14.12 -10.41
CA MET A 565 -22.15 -12.96 -9.59
C MET A 565 -21.45 -13.01 -8.22
N ALA A 566 -21.49 -14.15 -7.52
CA ALA A 566 -20.96 -14.28 -6.16
C ALA A 566 -20.46 -15.69 -5.78
N GLY A 567 -19.46 -15.78 -4.90
CA GLY A 567 -19.01 -17.05 -4.31
C GLY A 567 -20.03 -17.59 -3.32
N LEU A 568 -20.37 -16.82 -2.28
CA LEU A 568 -21.39 -17.16 -1.27
C LEU A 568 -22.47 -16.08 -1.13
N ILE A 569 -23.72 -16.49 -0.95
CA ILE A 569 -24.83 -15.60 -0.53
C ILE A 569 -25.57 -16.21 0.69
N ASP A 570 -25.31 -15.72 1.91
CA ASP A 570 -25.93 -16.17 3.17
C ASP A 570 -26.89 -15.12 3.76
N ARG A 571 -28.21 -15.40 3.74
CA ARG A 571 -29.32 -14.46 4.02
C ARG A 571 -29.34 -13.20 3.15
N GLY A 572 -28.60 -13.19 2.04
CA GLY A 572 -28.57 -12.06 1.12
C GLY A 572 -29.81 -12.00 0.23
N THR A 573 -30.04 -10.83 -0.35
CA THR A 573 -31.05 -10.62 -1.39
C THR A 573 -30.39 -10.20 -2.68
N CYS A 574 -30.79 -10.77 -3.81
CA CYS A 574 -30.31 -10.35 -5.13
C CYS A 574 -31.47 -10.23 -6.11
N SER A 575 -31.53 -9.13 -6.85
CA SER A 575 -32.68 -8.77 -7.68
C SER A 575 -32.29 -8.16 -9.02
N THR A 576 -33.02 -8.49 -10.09
CA THR A 576 -32.89 -7.83 -11.41
C THR A 576 -31.44 -7.78 -11.91
N SER A 577 -30.65 -8.85 -11.76
CA SER A 577 -29.19 -8.85 -11.98
C SER A 577 -28.72 -10.03 -12.85
N TYR A 578 -27.60 -9.90 -13.57
CA TYR A 578 -27.09 -10.99 -14.42
C TYR A 578 -25.58 -11.22 -14.36
N ALA A 579 -25.17 -12.45 -14.69
CA ALA A 579 -23.78 -12.83 -14.92
C ALA A 579 -23.61 -13.47 -16.32
N HIS A 580 -22.47 -13.25 -16.96
CA HIS A 580 -22.16 -13.76 -18.30
C HIS A 580 -20.70 -14.26 -18.48
N GLY A 581 -19.84 -14.09 -17.46
CA GLY A 581 -18.44 -14.48 -17.55
C GLY A 581 -18.22 -15.99 -17.47
N ARG A 582 -17.04 -16.46 -17.92
CA ARG A 582 -16.58 -17.84 -17.76
C ARG A 582 -16.20 -18.10 -16.30
N VAL A 583 -16.74 -19.17 -15.71
CA VAL A 583 -16.56 -19.53 -14.29
C VAL A 583 -15.89 -20.90 -14.17
N GLN A 584 -14.86 -21.03 -13.33
CA GLN A 584 -14.12 -22.28 -13.12
C GLN A 584 -13.84 -22.55 -11.63
N GLY A 585 -14.05 -23.78 -11.17
CA GLY A 585 -13.78 -24.14 -9.76
C GLY A 585 -14.04 -25.60 -9.37
N GLU A 586 -13.81 -25.94 -8.10
CA GLU A 586 -14.26 -27.23 -7.55
C GLU A 586 -15.81 -27.27 -7.51
N VAL A 587 -16.40 -26.15 -7.10
CA VAL A 587 -17.84 -25.90 -6.98
C VAL A 587 -18.14 -24.62 -7.76
N ALA A 588 -18.65 -24.77 -8.99
CA ALA A 588 -18.73 -23.68 -9.96
C ALA A 588 -20.18 -23.42 -10.41
N ALA A 589 -20.58 -22.15 -10.50
CA ALA A 589 -21.91 -21.80 -10.98
C ALA A 589 -22.00 -20.50 -11.79
N GLY A 590 -22.86 -20.48 -12.79
CA GLY A 590 -23.07 -19.31 -13.65
C GLY A 590 -23.54 -18.05 -12.88
N PHE A 591 -24.20 -18.18 -11.73
CA PHE A 591 -24.59 -17.04 -10.88
C PHE A 591 -23.94 -17.08 -9.49
N ALA A 592 -24.18 -18.11 -8.68
CA ALA A 592 -23.62 -18.18 -7.33
C ALA A 592 -23.18 -19.59 -6.93
N ALA A 593 -21.94 -19.79 -6.48
CA ALA A 593 -21.45 -21.12 -6.12
C ALA A 593 -22.29 -21.70 -4.97
N GLU A 594 -22.38 -20.96 -3.86
CA GLU A 594 -23.16 -21.37 -2.71
C GLU A 594 -24.17 -20.29 -2.26
N THR A 595 -25.34 -20.74 -1.82
CA THR A 595 -26.38 -19.88 -1.25
C THR A 595 -26.97 -20.54 -0.01
N VAL A 596 -27.26 -19.74 1.03
CA VAL A 596 -27.78 -20.19 2.32
C VAL A 596 -28.92 -19.27 2.74
N SER A 597 -30.16 -19.75 2.79
CA SER A 597 -31.32 -18.97 3.26
C SER A 597 -31.49 -17.60 2.56
N SER A 598 -31.16 -17.52 1.27
CA SER A 598 -31.09 -16.29 0.47
C SER A 598 -32.20 -16.19 -0.58
N VAL A 599 -32.56 -14.97 -0.97
CA VAL A 599 -33.69 -14.72 -1.88
C VAL A 599 -33.19 -14.09 -3.19
N LEU A 600 -33.39 -14.80 -4.30
CA LEU A 600 -33.01 -14.35 -5.64
C LEU A 600 -34.27 -14.14 -6.51
N ASN A 601 -34.44 -12.96 -7.07
CA ASN A 601 -35.60 -12.58 -7.90
C ASN A 601 -35.16 -11.98 -9.24
N ASP A 602 -35.74 -12.46 -10.34
CA ASP A 602 -35.57 -11.84 -11.67
C ASP A 602 -34.09 -11.73 -12.10
N CYS A 603 -33.31 -12.80 -11.91
CA CYS A 603 -31.88 -12.84 -12.20
C CYS A 603 -31.52 -13.92 -13.24
N TYR A 604 -30.43 -13.76 -13.99
CA TYR A 604 -30.01 -14.79 -14.94
C TYR A 604 -28.50 -14.99 -15.08
N ALA A 605 -28.11 -16.15 -15.61
CA ALA A 605 -26.73 -16.52 -15.92
C ALA A 605 -26.57 -17.02 -17.36
N ARG A 606 -25.42 -16.67 -17.95
CA ARG A 606 -24.96 -17.08 -19.29
C ARG A 606 -23.44 -17.25 -19.33
N GLY A 607 -22.89 -17.61 -20.49
CA GLY A 607 -21.47 -17.93 -20.68
C GLY A 607 -21.19 -19.41 -20.42
N GLN A 608 -20.05 -19.71 -19.78
CA GLN A 608 -19.54 -21.06 -19.55
C GLN A 608 -19.30 -21.30 -18.04
N THR A 609 -19.47 -22.53 -17.57
CA THR A 609 -19.14 -22.94 -16.20
C THR A 609 -18.48 -24.32 -16.18
N ARG A 610 -17.25 -24.39 -15.65
CA ARG A 610 -16.45 -25.62 -15.48
C ARG A 610 -16.32 -25.98 -14.01
N GLY A 611 -16.91 -27.08 -13.57
CA GLY A 611 -16.81 -27.59 -12.19
C GLY A 611 -16.04 -28.91 -12.10
N VAL A 612 -15.40 -29.16 -10.96
CA VAL A 612 -14.81 -30.49 -10.65
C VAL A 612 -15.83 -31.38 -9.95
N HIS A 613 -16.32 -30.95 -8.79
CA HIS A 613 -17.23 -31.73 -7.94
C HIS A 613 -18.71 -31.32 -8.10
N CYS A 614 -18.98 -30.05 -8.41
CA CYS A 614 -20.32 -29.57 -8.75
C CYS A 614 -20.25 -28.44 -9.78
N ALA A 615 -21.07 -28.52 -10.83
CA ALA A 615 -21.21 -27.50 -11.87
C ALA A 615 -22.69 -27.20 -12.12
N ALA A 616 -23.08 -25.93 -12.07
CA ALA A 616 -24.47 -25.56 -12.29
C ALA A 616 -24.69 -24.27 -13.10
N GLY A 617 -25.78 -24.22 -13.86
CA GLY A 617 -26.09 -23.07 -14.71
C GLY A 617 -26.43 -21.81 -13.92
N PHE A 618 -26.96 -21.94 -12.69
CA PHE A 618 -27.30 -20.79 -11.84
C PHE A 618 -26.69 -20.91 -10.44
N ILE A 619 -26.98 -21.99 -9.69
CA ILE A 619 -26.47 -22.20 -8.32
C ILE A 619 -25.92 -23.61 -8.14
N ALA A 620 -24.67 -23.77 -7.68
CA ALA A 620 -24.11 -25.09 -7.42
C ALA A 620 -24.66 -25.70 -6.13
N ARG A 621 -24.72 -24.96 -5.02
CA ARG A 621 -25.37 -25.39 -3.76
C ARG A 621 -26.40 -24.40 -3.24
N LEU A 622 -27.64 -24.87 -3.09
CA LEU A 622 -28.78 -24.12 -2.58
C LEU A 622 -29.23 -24.69 -1.23
N ASN A 623 -28.80 -24.04 -0.14
CA ASN A 623 -28.97 -24.52 1.22
C ASN A 623 -29.96 -23.67 2.05
N ASN A 624 -30.51 -24.28 3.09
CA ASN A 624 -31.35 -23.62 4.10
C ASN A 624 -30.73 -23.81 5.49
N ARG A 625 -30.82 -22.81 6.36
CA ARG A 625 -30.50 -22.99 7.78
C ARG A 625 -31.61 -23.83 8.43
N LEU A 626 -31.24 -24.97 9.01
CA LEU A 626 -32.14 -25.81 9.79
C LEU A 626 -32.70 -24.99 10.97
N ASN A 627 -33.97 -24.55 10.92
CA ASN A 627 -34.94 -24.52 12.04
C ASN A 627 -36.27 -23.77 11.74
N ASP A 628 -36.34 -22.88 10.73
CA ASP A 628 -37.60 -22.21 10.34
C ASP A 628 -37.80 -22.25 8.82
N LYS A 629 -39.07 -22.40 8.38
CA LYS A 629 -39.46 -22.31 6.96
C LYS A 629 -39.58 -20.87 6.46
N ALA A 630 -39.74 -19.89 7.35
CA ALA A 630 -39.76 -18.48 6.98
C ALA A 630 -38.42 -18.01 6.38
N ASP A 631 -37.31 -18.61 6.84
CA ASP A 631 -35.95 -18.32 6.40
C ASP A 631 -35.45 -19.28 5.29
N ASN A 632 -36.35 -19.96 4.58
CA ASN A 632 -35.99 -20.79 3.43
C ASN A 632 -35.56 -19.91 2.25
N ALA A 633 -34.53 -20.35 1.53
CA ALA A 633 -34.10 -19.72 0.28
C ALA A 633 -35.19 -19.83 -0.80
N GLN A 634 -35.26 -18.80 -1.66
CA GLN A 634 -36.28 -18.67 -2.71
C GLN A 634 -35.65 -18.20 -4.02
N ILE A 635 -35.84 -18.99 -5.10
CA ILE A 635 -35.26 -18.72 -6.42
C ILE A 635 -36.40 -18.47 -7.43
N ASN A 636 -36.75 -17.19 -7.61
CA ASN A 636 -37.99 -16.76 -8.26
C ASN A 636 -37.74 -16.05 -9.60
N ARG A 637 -38.35 -16.54 -10.68
CA ARG A 637 -38.23 -15.93 -12.03
C ARG A 637 -36.77 -15.79 -12.48
N CYS A 638 -35.94 -16.79 -12.19
CA CYS A 638 -34.54 -16.83 -12.61
C CYS A 638 -34.34 -17.77 -13.79
N TYR A 639 -33.27 -17.57 -14.59
CA TYR A 639 -32.92 -18.57 -15.60
C TYR A 639 -31.41 -18.75 -15.83
N ALA A 640 -31.05 -19.91 -16.40
CA ALA A 640 -29.70 -20.19 -16.88
C ALA A 640 -29.72 -20.60 -18.36
N ALA A 641 -28.79 -20.04 -19.13
CA ALA A 641 -28.39 -20.50 -20.45
C ALA A 641 -26.86 -20.50 -20.51
N VAL A 642 -26.26 -21.47 -19.81
CA VAL A 642 -24.81 -21.58 -19.55
C VAL A 642 -24.32 -22.93 -20.09
N ARG A 643 -23.22 -22.94 -20.86
CA ARG A 643 -22.55 -24.18 -21.27
C ARG A 643 -21.85 -24.80 -20.05
N LEU A 644 -22.23 -26.01 -19.65
CA LEU A 644 -21.65 -26.70 -18.49
C LEU A 644 -20.59 -27.72 -18.89
N LYS A 645 -19.47 -27.74 -18.17
CA LYS A 645 -18.43 -28.77 -18.26
C LYS A 645 -18.12 -29.31 -16.86
N LEU A 646 -18.10 -30.63 -16.72
CA LEU A 646 -17.63 -31.32 -15.53
C LEU A 646 -16.35 -32.08 -15.85
N THR A 647 -15.44 -32.16 -14.89
CA THR A 647 -14.15 -32.88 -15.03
C THR A 647 -13.99 -34.04 -14.06
N SER A 648 -15.06 -34.45 -13.38
CA SER A 648 -15.08 -35.67 -12.56
C SER A 648 -16.32 -36.49 -12.89
N ASP A 649 -16.15 -37.79 -13.13
CA ASP A 649 -17.24 -38.73 -13.46
C ASP A 649 -18.29 -38.86 -12.34
N ASN A 650 -17.91 -38.52 -11.11
CA ASN A 650 -18.79 -38.51 -9.93
C ASN A 650 -19.30 -37.09 -9.57
N GLY A 651 -19.03 -36.08 -10.40
CA GLY A 651 -19.43 -34.69 -10.16
C GLY A 651 -20.92 -34.41 -10.44
N ILE A 652 -21.48 -33.44 -9.72
CA ILE A 652 -22.92 -33.11 -9.78
C ILE A 652 -23.17 -32.07 -10.87
N ALA A 653 -24.02 -32.41 -11.85
CA ALA A 653 -24.50 -31.48 -12.89
C ALA A 653 -25.87 -30.89 -12.53
N GLY A 654 -26.01 -29.56 -12.61
CA GLY A 654 -27.25 -28.87 -12.33
C GLY A 654 -27.64 -27.82 -13.36
N GLY A 655 -28.55 -28.13 -14.28
CA GLY A 655 -28.98 -27.20 -15.33
C GLY A 655 -29.36 -25.80 -14.83
N LEU A 656 -30.13 -25.71 -13.72
CA LEU A 656 -30.30 -24.48 -12.95
C LEU A 656 -29.58 -24.59 -11.59
N ILE A 657 -29.99 -25.58 -10.78
CA ILE A 657 -29.47 -25.88 -9.45
C ILE A 657 -28.73 -27.23 -9.45
N GLY A 658 -27.52 -27.29 -8.86
CA GLY A 658 -26.76 -28.53 -8.61
C GLY A 658 -27.34 -29.33 -7.44
N GLU A 659 -27.07 -28.88 -6.22
CA GLU A 659 -27.57 -29.43 -4.96
C GLU A 659 -28.67 -28.54 -4.36
N ASN A 660 -29.76 -29.12 -3.83
CA ASN A 660 -30.88 -28.37 -3.24
C ASN A 660 -31.30 -28.96 -1.87
N GLY A 661 -30.97 -28.24 -0.79
CA GLY A 661 -31.34 -28.53 0.60
C GLY A 661 -32.80 -28.21 0.96
N GLY A 662 -33.74 -28.36 0.02
CA GLY A 662 -35.19 -28.19 0.23
C GLY A 662 -35.70 -26.75 0.11
N ALA A 663 -35.02 -25.90 -0.66
CA ALA A 663 -35.44 -24.53 -0.98
C ALA A 663 -36.49 -24.49 -2.10
N GLU A 664 -37.27 -23.39 -2.16
CA GLU A 664 -38.33 -23.23 -3.17
C GLU A 664 -37.78 -22.56 -4.44
N VAL A 665 -38.01 -23.19 -5.60
CA VAL A 665 -37.58 -22.70 -6.91
C VAL A 665 -38.81 -22.50 -7.79
N ILE A 666 -39.20 -21.25 -8.02
CA ILE A 666 -40.53 -20.87 -8.49
C ILE A 666 -40.45 -20.13 -9.82
N THR A 667 -41.11 -20.68 -10.86
CA THR A 667 -41.13 -20.10 -12.22
C THR A 667 -39.73 -19.79 -12.78
N SER A 668 -38.76 -20.69 -12.52
CA SER A 668 -37.34 -20.55 -12.89
C SER A 668 -36.89 -21.72 -13.77
N TYR A 669 -36.03 -21.46 -14.77
CA TYR A 669 -35.82 -22.36 -15.92
C TYR A 669 -34.35 -22.50 -16.32
N TRP A 670 -33.97 -23.63 -16.93
CA TRP A 670 -32.71 -23.74 -17.65
C TRP A 670 -32.92 -24.25 -19.07
N ASP A 671 -32.05 -23.83 -19.98
CA ASP A 671 -31.95 -24.45 -21.29
C ASP A 671 -31.13 -25.75 -21.20
N LYS A 672 -31.80 -26.89 -21.38
CA LYS A 672 -31.20 -28.23 -21.29
C LYS A 672 -30.38 -28.63 -22.53
N GLU A 673 -30.58 -27.94 -23.65
CA GLU A 673 -29.87 -28.13 -24.91
C GLU A 673 -28.58 -27.32 -24.88
N TYR A 674 -28.67 -26.02 -24.57
CA TYR A 674 -27.49 -25.15 -24.44
C TYR A 674 -26.58 -25.54 -23.26
N SER A 675 -27.13 -26.05 -22.16
CA SER A 675 -26.35 -26.49 -21.00
C SER A 675 -25.83 -27.92 -21.08
N GLY A 676 -26.20 -28.68 -22.12
CA GLY A 676 -25.81 -30.09 -22.29
C GLY A 676 -26.31 -31.04 -21.18
N THR A 677 -27.27 -30.65 -20.34
CA THR A 677 -27.76 -31.49 -19.23
C THR A 677 -29.27 -31.48 -19.04
N LEU A 678 -29.82 -32.69 -18.89
CA LEU A 678 -31.22 -32.95 -18.65
C LEU A 678 -31.62 -32.93 -17.17
N ILE A 679 -30.65 -32.77 -16.24
CA ILE A 679 -30.87 -32.88 -14.79
C ILE A 679 -30.60 -31.57 -14.03
N SER A 680 -31.36 -31.36 -12.96
CA SER A 680 -31.15 -30.29 -11.98
C SER A 680 -31.96 -30.55 -10.71
N ALA A 681 -31.48 -30.10 -9.56
CA ALA A 681 -32.18 -30.24 -8.27
C ALA A 681 -33.27 -29.16 -8.02
N GLY A 682 -33.58 -28.31 -9.02
CA GLY A 682 -34.65 -27.32 -8.92
C GLY A 682 -34.92 -26.57 -10.23
N GLY A 683 -36.12 -26.00 -10.37
CA GLY A 683 -36.58 -25.35 -11.60
C GLY A 683 -37.15 -26.32 -12.63
N ALA A 684 -37.32 -25.88 -13.88
CA ALA A 684 -37.79 -26.71 -14.97
C ALA A 684 -36.95 -26.53 -16.25
N GLY A 685 -36.43 -27.65 -16.78
CA GLY A 685 -35.63 -27.67 -18.00
C GLY A 685 -36.47 -27.49 -19.27
N ARG A 686 -36.00 -26.65 -20.18
CA ARG A 686 -36.65 -26.26 -21.44
C ARG A 686 -35.69 -26.44 -22.62
N THR A 687 -36.22 -26.53 -23.84
CA THR A 687 -35.41 -26.42 -25.07
C THR A 687 -34.98 -24.97 -25.30
N THR A 688 -33.98 -24.74 -26.16
CA THR A 688 -33.62 -23.39 -26.59
C THR A 688 -34.83 -22.69 -27.20
N THR A 689 -35.57 -23.38 -28.07
CA THR A 689 -36.80 -22.88 -28.72
C THR A 689 -37.96 -22.59 -27.75
N GLU A 690 -38.00 -23.23 -26.58
CA GLU A 690 -38.99 -22.92 -25.53
C GLU A 690 -38.66 -21.62 -24.77
N MET A 691 -37.38 -21.20 -24.78
CA MET A 691 -36.86 -20.05 -24.02
C MET A 691 -36.54 -18.82 -24.89
N THR A 692 -36.08 -18.98 -26.13
CA THR A 692 -35.78 -17.88 -27.05
C THR A 692 -37.02 -17.40 -27.80
N HIS A 693 -37.01 -16.17 -28.31
CA HIS A 693 -38.16 -15.59 -29.02
C HIS A 693 -38.45 -16.31 -30.36
N PRO A 694 -39.72 -16.64 -30.70
CA PRO A 694 -40.94 -16.46 -29.90
C PRO A 694 -41.14 -17.60 -28.89
N HIS A 695 -40.85 -17.31 -27.62
CA HIS A 695 -40.80 -18.28 -26.53
C HIS A 695 -42.12 -19.02 -26.33
N ALA A 696 -42.05 -20.26 -25.83
CA ALA A 696 -43.26 -21.04 -25.58
C ALA A 696 -44.18 -20.33 -24.57
N ALA A 697 -45.48 -20.27 -24.90
CA ALA A 697 -46.47 -19.50 -24.14
C ALA A 697 -46.67 -19.97 -22.68
N ASN A 698 -46.06 -21.09 -22.28
CA ASN A 698 -46.06 -21.59 -20.91
C ASN A 698 -44.69 -21.54 -20.21
N THR A 699 -43.67 -20.89 -20.79
CA THR A 699 -42.36 -20.68 -20.16
C THR A 699 -42.46 -19.53 -19.15
N TYR A 700 -42.47 -18.28 -19.60
CA TYR A 700 -42.34 -17.09 -18.74
C TYR A 700 -43.68 -16.62 -18.11
N ILE A 701 -44.49 -17.56 -17.60
CA ILE A 701 -45.76 -17.25 -16.93
C ILE A 701 -45.47 -16.45 -15.65
N ASN A 702 -46.23 -15.36 -15.44
CA ASN A 702 -46.08 -14.41 -14.32
C ASN A 702 -44.77 -13.60 -14.29
N TRP A 703 -43.99 -13.59 -15.38
CA TRP A 703 -42.86 -12.67 -15.53
C TRP A 703 -43.35 -11.31 -16.08
N ASP A 704 -42.84 -10.20 -15.55
CA ASP A 704 -43.15 -8.87 -16.06
C ASP A 704 -42.30 -8.52 -17.29
N LEU A 705 -42.77 -8.94 -18.46
CA LEU A 705 -42.18 -8.64 -19.77
C LEU A 705 -42.36 -7.17 -20.22
N ASN A 706 -42.95 -6.30 -19.40
CA ASN A 706 -43.19 -4.89 -19.73
C ASN A 706 -42.35 -3.92 -18.88
N GLY A 707 -42.20 -4.16 -17.58
CA GLY A 707 -41.44 -3.32 -16.65
C GLY A 707 -40.04 -3.84 -16.29
N ILE A 708 -39.89 -5.14 -16.00
CA ILE A 708 -38.63 -5.75 -15.56
C ILE A 708 -37.85 -6.35 -16.74
N TRP A 709 -38.51 -7.25 -17.47
CA TRP A 709 -37.94 -8.04 -18.55
C TRP A 709 -38.35 -7.50 -19.91
N ALA A 710 -37.57 -7.80 -20.95
CA ALA A 710 -37.90 -7.56 -22.35
C ALA A 710 -37.62 -8.83 -23.17
N ALA A 711 -38.45 -9.11 -24.18
CA ALA A 711 -38.13 -10.13 -25.17
C ALA A 711 -37.00 -9.63 -26.10
N ASP A 712 -36.19 -10.54 -26.61
CA ASP A 712 -35.22 -10.26 -27.66
C ASP A 712 -35.76 -10.73 -29.01
N GLU A 713 -36.72 -9.97 -29.56
CA GLU A 713 -37.53 -10.35 -30.73
C GLU A 713 -36.70 -10.62 -32.00
N ASN A 714 -35.49 -10.05 -32.08
CA ASN A 714 -34.60 -10.15 -33.23
C ASN A 714 -33.33 -10.98 -32.94
N GLY A 715 -33.23 -11.64 -31.78
CA GLY A 715 -32.06 -12.46 -31.40
C GLY A 715 -30.76 -11.67 -31.10
N ASN A 716 -30.81 -10.34 -31.07
CA ASN A 716 -29.61 -9.49 -31.03
C ASN A 716 -29.24 -9.02 -29.61
N MET A 717 -30.21 -8.76 -28.73
CA MET A 717 -29.95 -8.21 -27.40
C MET A 717 -29.31 -9.22 -26.45
N ASN A 718 -29.73 -10.48 -26.53
CA ASN A 718 -29.39 -11.56 -25.60
C ASN A 718 -29.66 -12.92 -26.28
N ALA A 719 -29.22 -13.13 -27.53
CA ALA A 719 -29.39 -14.36 -28.32
C ALA A 719 -30.82 -14.95 -28.31
N GLY A 720 -31.85 -14.08 -28.31
CA GLY A 720 -33.26 -14.46 -28.32
C GLY A 720 -33.87 -14.68 -26.93
N TYR A 721 -33.08 -14.86 -25.88
CA TYR A 721 -33.58 -15.01 -24.51
C TYR A 721 -34.12 -13.68 -23.94
N PRO A 722 -35.09 -13.69 -23.01
CA PRO A 722 -35.51 -12.49 -22.31
C PRO A 722 -34.34 -11.82 -21.56
N TRP A 723 -34.28 -10.50 -21.59
CA TRP A 723 -33.21 -9.70 -20.98
C TRP A 723 -33.76 -8.64 -20.04
N LEU A 724 -32.92 -8.13 -19.14
CA LEU A 724 -33.33 -7.21 -18.07
C LEU A 724 -33.26 -5.75 -18.52
N ARG A 725 -34.36 -5.03 -18.37
CA ARG A 725 -34.48 -3.63 -18.81
C ARG A 725 -33.62 -2.69 -17.96
N ASN A 726 -33.04 -1.69 -18.60
CA ASN A 726 -32.22 -0.63 -17.99
C ASN A 726 -30.89 -1.11 -17.39
N LEU A 727 -30.39 -2.27 -17.82
CA LEU A 727 -29.02 -2.72 -17.60
C LEU A 727 -28.17 -2.55 -18.86
N PRO A 728 -26.83 -2.64 -18.77
CA PRO A 728 -25.97 -2.93 -19.90
C PRO A 728 -26.46 -4.13 -20.73
N ARG A 729 -26.13 -4.16 -22.02
CA ARG A 729 -26.31 -5.34 -22.87
C ARG A 729 -25.26 -6.40 -22.48
N PRO A 730 -25.60 -7.69 -22.39
CA PRO A 730 -24.60 -8.74 -22.23
C PRO A 730 -23.64 -8.80 -23.43
N PRO A 731 -22.47 -9.45 -23.29
CA PRO A 731 -21.67 -9.91 -24.41
C PRO A 731 -22.48 -10.78 -25.38
N GLN A 732 -21.91 -11.05 -26.55
CA GLN A 732 -22.37 -12.17 -27.39
C GLN A 732 -21.56 -13.41 -26.98
N ASP A 733 -22.12 -14.62 -27.15
CA ASP A 733 -21.35 -15.85 -26.99
C ASP A 733 -20.47 -16.02 -28.24
N ASP A 734 -19.15 -16.05 -28.09
CA ASP A 734 -18.23 -16.32 -29.18
C ASP A 734 -18.11 -17.83 -29.43
N GLU A 735 -18.22 -18.25 -30.69
CA GLU A 735 -18.15 -19.67 -31.07
C GLU A 735 -16.74 -20.25 -31.06
N ASN A 736 -15.71 -19.43 -30.79
CA ASN A 736 -14.30 -19.86 -30.78
C ASN A 736 -13.76 -20.21 -29.38
N ASP A 737 -14.44 -19.87 -28.28
CA ASP A 737 -14.04 -20.19 -26.88
C ASP A 737 -14.34 -21.67 -26.52
N ILE A 738 -14.11 -22.58 -27.47
CA ILE A 738 -14.51 -23.99 -27.46
C ILE A 738 -13.33 -24.92 -27.16
N GLU A 739 -12.13 -24.59 -27.66
CA GLU A 739 -10.88 -25.29 -27.33
C GLU A 739 -10.01 -24.35 -26.49
N GLY A 740 -9.38 -24.91 -25.46
CA GLY A 740 -8.88 -24.12 -24.34
C GLY A 740 -7.43 -23.71 -24.50
N GLU A 741 -7.20 -22.40 -24.65
CA GLU A 741 -6.00 -21.81 -24.05
C GLU A 741 -6.16 -21.88 -22.51
N GLU A 742 -5.16 -22.44 -21.84
CA GLU A 742 -4.94 -22.20 -20.43
C GLU A 742 -4.20 -20.86 -20.31
N PRO A 743 -4.57 -19.97 -19.38
CA PRO A 743 -3.91 -18.67 -19.27
C PRO A 743 -2.47 -18.85 -18.81
N ASP A 744 -1.51 -18.38 -19.61
CA ASP A 744 -0.09 -18.33 -19.25
C ASP A 744 0.10 -17.46 -18.00
N VAL A 745 0.27 -18.11 -16.84
CA VAL A 745 0.61 -17.48 -15.57
C VAL A 745 2.02 -17.94 -15.20
N GLU A 746 3.03 -17.22 -15.67
CA GLU A 746 4.42 -17.37 -15.20
C GLU A 746 4.53 -16.93 -13.72
N GLY A 747 4.20 -17.85 -12.82
CA GLY A 747 4.55 -17.76 -11.41
C GLY A 747 5.82 -18.56 -11.14
N GLU A 748 6.92 -17.89 -10.79
CA GLU A 748 8.14 -18.57 -10.33
C GLU A 748 7.84 -19.35 -9.04
N GLU A 749 7.89 -20.69 -9.07
CA GLU A 749 7.81 -21.52 -7.87
C GLU A 749 9.17 -21.60 -7.14
N PRO A 750 9.28 -21.17 -5.87
CA PRO A 750 10.55 -21.18 -5.13
C PRO A 750 10.88 -22.55 -4.51
N GLY A 751 10.94 -23.60 -5.36
CA GLY A 751 11.77 -24.80 -5.22
C GLY A 751 11.49 -25.83 -4.09
N ILE A 752 11.97 -27.06 -4.33
CA ILE A 752 12.70 -27.98 -3.43
C ILE A 752 13.02 -29.27 -4.21
N GLU A 753 14.21 -29.83 -4.04
CA GLU A 753 14.57 -31.14 -4.62
C GLU A 753 13.85 -32.28 -3.87
N GLY A 754 13.25 -33.22 -4.61
CA GLY A 754 12.62 -34.43 -4.07
C GLY A 754 12.69 -35.57 -5.09
N GLU A 755 13.15 -36.75 -4.65
CA GLU A 755 13.47 -37.88 -5.53
C GLU A 755 12.21 -38.59 -6.08
N GLU A 756 12.25 -39.01 -7.35
CA GLU A 756 11.22 -39.87 -7.95
C GLU A 756 11.34 -41.34 -7.50
N PRO A 757 10.24 -41.99 -7.09
CA PRO A 757 10.08 -43.44 -7.12
C PRO A 757 9.19 -43.86 -8.30
N GLY A 758 9.79 -44.23 -9.43
CA GLY A 758 9.06 -44.63 -10.64
C GLY A 758 8.24 -45.93 -10.48
N ILE A 759 7.12 -46.03 -11.21
CA ILE A 759 6.25 -47.22 -11.28
C ILE A 759 5.83 -47.47 -12.74
N GLU A 760 6.09 -48.69 -13.25
CA GLU A 760 5.65 -49.15 -14.58
C GLU A 760 4.16 -49.58 -14.56
N GLY A 761 3.40 -49.42 -15.66
CA GLY A 761 1.99 -49.82 -15.68
C GLY A 761 1.17 -49.65 -16.97
N GLU A 762 1.54 -50.40 -18.02
CA GLU A 762 0.69 -50.85 -19.16
C GLU A 762 -0.29 -49.88 -19.85
N GLU A 763 0.03 -49.47 -21.09
CA GLU A 763 -0.96 -48.98 -22.08
C GLU A 763 -1.68 -50.15 -22.79
N PRO A 764 -2.98 -50.00 -23.16
CA PRO A 764 -3.67 -50.88 -24.09
C PRO A 764 -4.05 -50.19 -25.42
N ASP A 765 -3.55 -50.73 -26.55
CA ASP A 765 -3.93 -50.30 -27.91
C ASP A 765 -5.43 -50.50 -28.23
N VAL A 766 -6.07 -49.52 -28.90
CA VAL A 766 -7.21 -49.74 -29.82
C VAL A 766 -7.15 -48.77 -31.01
N GLU A 767 -7.40 -49.28 -32.22
CA GLU A 767 -7.32 -48.61 -33.54
C GLU A 767 -8.52 -47.68 -33.85
N GLY A 768 -8.44 -46.79 -34.87
CA GLY A 768 -9.61 -45.96 -35.23
C GLY A 768 -9.61 -44.97 -36.42
N GLU A 769 -8.89 -45.21 -37.53
CA GLU A 769 -9.08 -44.60 -38.89
C GLU A 769 -9.33 -43.06 -39.07
N GLU A 770 -8.38 -42.36 -39.72
CA GLU A 770 -8.65 -41.09 -40.44
C GLU A 770 -8.89 -41.32 -41.95
N PRO A 771 -9.93 -40.70 -42.54
CA PRO A 771 -10.08 -40.54 -43.99
C PRO A 771 -9.85 -39.09 -44.45
N GLY A 772 -8.66 -38.77 -44.98
CA GLY A 772 -8.36 -37.44 -45.53
C GLY A 772 -8.87 -37.18 -46.96
N ILE A 773 -8.78 -35.93 -47.44
CA ILE A 773 -8.91 -35.52 -48.86
C ILE A 773 -8.12 -34.22 -49.13
N GLU A 774 -7.70 -34.09 -50.40
CA GLU A 774 -6.67 -33.24 -51.03
C GLU A 774 -6.88 -31.70 -51.09
N GLY A 775 -5.75 -30.98 -51.28
CA GLY A 775 -5.65 -29.81 -52.19
C GLY A 775 -5.61 -28.40 -51.55
N GLU A 776 -4.85 -27.42 -52.06
CA GLU A 776 -3.77 -27.37 -53.09
C GLU A 776 -2.80 -26.21 -52.74
N GLU A 777 -1.52 -26.30 -53.14
CA GLU A 777 -0.58 -25.16 -53.09
C GLU A 777 -0.60 -24.31 -54.37
N PRO A 778 -0.56 -22.97 -54.26
CA PRO A 778 -0.13 -22.08 -55.33
C PRO A 778 1.10 -21.24 -54.93
N GLY A 779 2.31 -21.69 -55.28
CA GLY A 779 3.54 -20.90 -55.13
C GLY A 779 3.65 -19.76 -56.15
N ILE A 780 4.25 -18.63 -55.77
CA ILE A 780 4.56 -17.48 -56.63
C ILE A 780 5.96 -16.94 -56.30
N GLU A 781 6.85 -16.90 -57.28
CA GLU A 781 8.15 -16.20 -57.22
C GLU A 781 7.99 -14.71 -57.63
N GLY A 782 8.81 -13.80 -57.07
CA GLY A 782 8.75 -12.37 -57.42
C GLY A 782 9.85 -11.52 -56.78
N GLU A 783 10.93 -11.29 -57.54
CA GLU A 783 12.15 -10.52 -57.25
C GLU A 783 12.00 -9.17 -56.51
N GLU A 784 13.00 -8.82 -55.68
CA GLU A 784 13.52 -7.44 -55.57
C GLU A 784 15.06 -7.42 -55.63
N PRO A 785 15.69 -6.46 -56.35
CA PRO A 785 17.15 -6.28 -56.40
C PRO A 785 17.65 -5.18 -55.44
N GLY A 786 18.79 -5.38 -54.78
CA GLY A 786 19.41 -4.39 -53.89
C GLY A 786 20.45 -3.47 -54.55
N ILE A 787 21.01 -2.53 -53.78
CA ILE A 787 22.35 -1.91 -53.96
C ILE A 787 22.86 -1.32 -52.62
N GLU A 788 24.04 -1.80 -52.23
CA GLU A 788 25.18 -1.22 -51.47
C GLU A 788 25.01 -0.05 -50.46
N GLY A 789 25.66 -0.24 -49.29
CA GLY A 789 26.14 0.78 -48.35
C GLY A 789 27.15 0.15 -47.37
N GLU A 790 28.34 0.74 -47.19
CA GLU A 790 29.49 0.12 -46.50
C GLU A 790 29.60 0.47 -45.00
N GLU A 791 30.11 -0.46 -44.17
CA GLU A 791 30.87 -0.13 -42.95
C GLU A 791 32.14 -1.01 -42.85
N PRO A 792 33.27 -0.48 -42.31
CA PRO A 792 34.56 -1.20 -42.24
C PRO A 792 34.81 -1.88 -40.88
N GLY A 793 35.49 -3.04 -40.91
CA GLY A 793 35.96 -3.74 -39.70
C GLY A 793 37.46 -3.55 -39.40
N ILE A 794 37.96 -4.26 -38.37
CA ILE A 794 39.37 -4.60 -38.10
C ILE A 794 39.37 -5.88 -37.22
N GLU A 795 40.38 -6.74 -37.39
CA GLU A 795 40.51 -8.05 -36.74
C GLU A 795 41.24 -8.00 -35.38
N GLY A 796 41.14 -9.08 -34.60
CA GLY A 796 41.97 -9.35 -33.41
C GLY A 796 41.99 -10.85 -33.09
N GLU A 797 43.19 -11.45 -33.02
CA GLU A 797 43.39 -12.91 -32.95
C GLU A 797 43.40 -13.48 -31.51
N GLU A 798 43.06 -14.76 -31.36
CA GLU A 798 43.27 -15.54 -30.13
C GLU A 798 44.73 -16.01 -29.97
N PRO A 799 45.29 -16.01 -28.74
CA PRO A 799 46.54 -16.71 -28.43
C PRO A 799 46.31 -17.90 -27.48
N GLY A 800 46.34 -19.13 -28.01
CA GLY A 800 46.55 -20.34 -27.22
C GLY A 800 48.04 -20.62 -26.97
N ILE A 801 48.43 -21.07 -25.77
CA ILE A 801 49.82 -21.38 -25.42
C ILE A 801 49.87 -22.65 -24.54
N GLU A 802 50.61 -23.66 -24.99
CA GLU A 802 51.02 -24.83 -24.17
C GLU A 802 52.25 -24.49 -23.32
N GLY A 803 52.42 -25.17 -22.16
CA GLY A 803 53.59 -25.00 -21.29
C GLY A 803 54.06 -26.32 -20.69
N GLU A 804 55.29 -26.73 -21.01
CA GLU A 804 55.97 -27.88 -20.40
C GLU A 804 56.48 -27.57 -18.98
N GLY A 805 56.67 -28.61 -18.16
CA GLY A 805 57.27 -28.50 -16.82
C GLY A 805 58.79 -28.30 -16.83
N PRO A 806 59.39 -28.06 -15.66
CA PRO A 806 60.30 -29.10 -15.14
C PRO A 806 60.22 -29.33 -13.62
N ASP A 807 60.85 -30.41 -13.18
CA ASP A 807 60.80 -30.97 -11.82
C ASP A 807 61.63 -30.19 -10.78
N VAL A 808 61.20 -30.25 -9.51
CA VAL A 808 62.07 -30.21 -8.32
C VAL A 808 61.54 -31.18 -7.27
N GLU A 809 62.39 -32.06 -6.75
CA GLU A 809 62.06 -33.06 -5.72
C GLU A 809 62.01 -32.48 -4.29
N GLY A 810 61.25 -33.13 -3.41
CA GLY A 810 61.26 -32.87 -1.97
C GLY A 810 60.59 -34.01 -1.19
N GLU A 811 61.39 -34.85 -0.53
CA GLU A 811 60.91 -36.03 0.22
C GLU A 811 60.22 -35.67 1.55
N GLY A 812 59.44 -36.60 2.09
CA GLY A 812 58.74 -36.49 3.39
C GLY A 812 59.66 -36.66 4.63
N PRO A 813 59.12 -37.09 5.79
CA PRO A 813 58.33 -38.33 5.89
C PRO A 813 57.08 -38.27 6.81
N ASP A 814 56.42 -39.42 6.88
CA ASP A 814 55.14 -39.73 7.53
C ASP A 814 55.18 -39.88 9.07
N VAL A 815 53.98 -39.87 9.68
CA VAL A 815 53.66 -40.70 10.86
C VAL A 815 52.23 -41.25 10.68
N GLU A 816 52.04 -42.55 10.92
CA GLU A 816 50.78 -43.29 10.70
C GLU A 816 49.88 -43.38 11.96
N GLY A 817 48.64 -43.83 11.77
CA GLY A 817 47.83 -44.54 12.77
C GLY A 817 46.85 -43.70 13.62
N GLU A 818 45.62 -44.16 13.94
CA GLU A 818 44.97 -45.46 13.70
C GLU A 818 43.44 -45.29 13.56
N GLU A 819 42.80 -46.18 12.78
CA GLU A 819 41.39 -46.58 12.89
C GLU A 819 41.38 -48.07 13.33
N PRO A 820 40.37 -48.59 14.09
CA PRO A 820 39.02 -48.75 13.54
C PRO A 820 37.80 -48.76 14.52
N GLY A 821 36.65 -48.33 13.99
CA GLY A 821 35.40 -49.10 13.78
C GLY A 821 34.67 -49.92 14.88
N ILE A 822 33.31 -49.82 14.84
CA ILE A 822 32.23 -50.82 15.12
C ILE A 822 32.19 -51.49 16.53
N GLU A 823 31.07 -51.84 17.18
CA GLU A 823 29.60 -51.80 16.95
C GLU A 823 28.93 -51.16 18.23
N GLY A 824 27.62 -51.04 18.49
CA GLY A 824 26.37 -51.46 17.82
C GLY A 824 25.14 -51.30 18.76
N GLU A 825 23.93 -51.53 18.21
CA GLU A 825 22.61 -51.75 18.87
C GLU A 825 21.93 -50.66 19.75
N GLU A 826 20.67 -50.36 19.35
CA GLU A 826 19.55 -49.75 20.08
C GLU A 826 19.01 -50.68 21.22
N PRO A 827 18.15 -50.25 22.20
CA PRO A 827 16.85 -49.59 21.92
C PRO A 827 16.30 -48.60 22.99
N GLU A 828 15.08 -48.13 22.73
CA GLU A 828 14.24 -47.29 23.61
C GLU A 828 13.68 -48.01 24.86
N VAL A 829 13.24 -47.24 25.88
CA VAL A 829 11.88 -47.20 26.49
C VAL A 829 11.91 -46.56 27.90
N GLU A 830 10.76 -45.97 28.30
CA GLU A 830 10.48 -45.23 29.54
C GLU A 830 10.68 -46.03 30.86
N GLY A 831 10.91 -45.34 32.01
CA GLY A 831 11.03 -46.02 33.31
C GLY A 831 11.20 -45.14 34.57
N GLU A 832 10.07 -44.72 35.15
CA GLU A 832 9.81 -44.18 36.51
C GLU A 832 10.90 -43.97 37.61
N VAL A 833 10.90 -42.74 38.16
CA VAL A 833 10.71 -42.43 39.61
C VAL A 833 11.70 -42.97 40.69
N SER A 834 12.66 -42.09 41.09
CA SER A 834 12.88 -41.56 42.47
C SER A 834 14.12 -41.89 43.34
N ILE A 835 14.30 -40.99 44.34
CA ILE A 835 15.10 -41.01 45.59
C ILE A 835 16.64 -40.74 45.52
N ASN A 836 16.99 -39.44 45.60
CA ASN A 836 17.99 -38.74 46.45
C ASN A 836 18.72 -39.57 47.56
N PRO A 837 19.90 -39.21 48.14
CA PRO A 837 20.50 -37.86 48.28
C PRO A 837 22.08 -37.83 48.21
N GLU A 838 22.91 -36.87 48.69
CA GLU A 838 22.82 -35.62 49.48
C GLU A 838 23.81 -34.52 49.03
N LYS A 839 23.34 -33.25 49.02
CA LYS A 839 23.97 -31.99 49.48
C LYS A 839 25.44 -31.62 49.15
N LYS A 840 25.60 -30.44 48.53
CA LYS A 840 25.91 -29.12 49.17
C LYS A 840 25.60 -28.01 48.14
N GLY A 841 25.05 -26.83 48.43
CA GLY A 841 24.66 -26.17 49.68
C GLY A 841 25.66 -25.06 50.07
N CYS A 842 25.32 -23.77 50.17
CA CYS A 842 24.05 -23.01 50.01
C CYS A 842 24.35 -21.68 49.23
N ALA A 843 23.47 -20.70 48.98
CA ALA A 843 22.12 -20.31 49.42
C ALA A 843 21.40 -19.56 48.24
N GLY A 844 20.25 -18.87 48.30
CA GLY A 844 19.30 -18.47 49.35
C GLY A 844 19.20 -16.93 49.49
N CYS A 845 18.03 -16.30 49.70
CA CYS A 845 16.63 -16.76 49.74
C CYS A 845 15.67 -15.54 49.61
N GLY A 846 14.42 -15.70 49.14
CA GLY A 846 13.52 -14.52 49.05
C GLY A 846 12.08 -14.68 48.53
N CYS A 847 11.53 -15.89 48.33
CA CYS A 847 10.18 -16.05 47.76
C CYS A 847 9.05 -15.98 48.81
N ALA A 848 7.92 -15.38 48.47
CA ALA A 848 6.66 -15.49 49.23
C ALA A 848 5.45 -15.58 48.28
N SER A 849 4.80 -16.74 48.24
CA SER A 849 3.57 -16.97 47.46
C SER A 849 2.32 -16.59 48.27
N LYS A 850 1.27 -16.08 47.60
CA LYS A 850 -0.07 -15.91 48.19
C LYS A 850 -1.23 -16.15 47.22
N ASP A 851 -2.06 -17.10 47.64
CA ASP A 851 -3.53 -17.04 47.61
C ASP A 851 -4.25 -16.78 46.27
N LEU A 852 -4.53 -17.87 45.55
CA LEU A 852 -5.51 -17.95 44.46
C LEU A 852 -6.97 -17.84 44.99
N ARG A 853 -7.31 -16.73 45.67
CA ARG A 853 -8.61 -16.53 46.36
C ARG A 853 -9.29 -15.17 46.19
N THR A 854 -8.72 -14.25 45.39
CA THR A 854 -9.34 -12.94 45.10
C THR A 854 -10.39 -13.00 43.98
N SER A 855 -10.13 -13.75 42.91
CA SER A 855 -10.96 -13.78 41.68
C SER A 855 -12.26 -14.60 41.80
N VAL A 856 -13.11 -14.22 42.76
CA VAL A 856 -14.51 -14.69 42.91
C VAL A 856 -15.46 -13.53 43.26
N LYS A 857 -14.96 -12.48 43.91
CA LYS A 857 -15.79 -11.29 44.21
C LYS A 857 -16.06 -10.44 42.97
N ASP A 858 -15.08 -10.32 42.09
CA ASP A 858 -15.16 -9.44 40.93
C ASP A 858 -16.12 -10.02 39.87
N LEU A 859 -16.05 -11.35 39.62
CA LEU A 859 -17.05 -12.07 38.82
C LEU A 859 -18.50 -11.96 39.36
N LEU A 860 -18.70 -11.72 40.66
CA LEU A 860 -20.03 -11.51 41.23
C LEU A 860 -20.53 -10.06 41.10
N GLY A 861 -19.67 -9.11 40.76
CA GLY A 861 -20.05 -7.73 40.46
C GLY A 861 -20.74 -7.59 39.11
N ASP A 862 -20.12 -8.13 38.06
CA ASP A 862 -20.59 -7.95 36.68
C ASP A 862 -21.96 -8.61 36.43
N TRP A 863 -22.19 -9.80 36.99
CA TRP A 863 -23.50 -10.47 36.90
C TRP A 863 -24.62 -9.69 37.62
N LEU A 864 -24.30 -8.92 38.66
CA LEU A 864 -25.28 -8.04 39.32
C LEU A 864 -25.65 -6.84 38.43
N LEU A 865 -24.68 -6.29 37.69
CA LEU A 865 -24.90 -5.21 36.73
C LEU A 865 -25.76 -5.67 35.54
N VAL A 866 -25.44 -6.84 34.96
CA VAL A 866 -26.22 -7.43 33.85
C VAL A 866 -27.66 -7.73 34.28
N ALA A 867 -27.86 -8.28 35.49
CA ALA A 867 -29.19 -8.54 36.05
C ALA A 867 -29.99 -7.24 36.26
N LEU A 868 -29.36 -6.17 36.76
CA LEU A 868 -29.99 -4.85 36.90
C LEU A 868 -30.41 -4.26 35.55
N CYS A 869 -29.54 -4.27 34.54
CA CYS A 869 -29.88 -3.81 33.20
C CYS A 869 -31.06 -4.57 32.57
N LEU A 870 -31.08 -5.90 32.70
CA LEU A 870 -32.21 -6.72 32.23
C LEU A 870 -33.53 -6.39 32.97
N SER A 871 -33.48 -6.13 34.28
CA SER A 871 -34.67 -5.72 35.05
C SER A 871 -35.28 -4.40 34.56
N VAL A 872 -34.46 -3.43 34.14
CA VAL A 872 -34.91 -2.13 33.62
C VAL A 872 -35.54 -2.29 32.22
N LEU A 873 -34.99 -3.17 31.38
CA LEU A 873 -35.58 -3.55 30.10
C LEU A 873 -36.93 -4.28 30.25
N PHE A 874 -37.09 -5.13 31.26
CA PHE A 874 -38.39 -5.76 31.57
C PHE A 874 -39.41 -4.78 32.19
N MET A 875 -39.00 -3.80 32.98
CA MET A 875 -39.93 -2.76 33.46
C MET A 875 -40.40 -1.84 32.33
N SER A 876 -39.52 -1.42 31.41
CA SER A 876 -39.90 -0.51 30.32
C SER A 876 -40.85 -1.14 29.30
N THR A 877 -40.70 -2.44 29.05
CA THR A 877 -41.62 -3.22 28.20
C THR A 877 -42.97 -3.52 28.88
N LEU A 878 -43.02 -3.69 30.20
CA LEU A 878 -44.27 -3.80 30.96
C LEU A 878 -45.05 -2.47 31.04
N LEU A 879 -44.36 -1.34 31.19
CA LEU A 879 -44.99 -0.02 31.26
C LEU A 879 -45.64 0.42 29.93
N ARG A 880 -45.09 -0.01 28.78
CA ARG A 880 -45.70 0.22 27.45
C ARG A 880 -46.95 -0.63 27.15
N ARG A 881 -47.43 -1.43 28.11
CA ARG A 881 -48.63 -2.28 27.96
C ARG A 881 -49.79 -1.92 28.91
N LYS A 882 -49.73 -0.74 29.55
CA LYS A 882 -50.72 -0.31 30.56
C LYS A 882 -51.00 1.21 30.65
N VAL A 883 -50.66 1.96 29.60
CA VAL A 883 -51.01 3.38 29.38
C VAL A 883 -51.67 3.48 28.00
#